data_AF-A0A6P0PXD9-F1
#
_entry.id   AF-A0A6P0PXD9-F1
#
_cell.length_a   1.000
_cell.length_b   1.000
_cell.length_c   1.000
_cell.angle_alpha   90.00
_cell.angle_beta   90.00
_cell.angle_gamma   90.00
#
_symmetry.space_group_name_H-M   'P 1'
#
loop_
_entity.id
_entity.type
_entity.pdbx_description
1 polymer ?
#
loop_
_entity_poly.entity_id
_entity_poly.type
_entity_poly.pdbx_seq_one_letter_code
_entity_poly.pdbx_strand_id
1 'polypeptide(L)'
;MPETTKIKATKIEFIQYHQPALKNGNYEITVTQTIDGQKIPKDTKFPPDGSKPFRFTVSGERFDLKPKDIHAVFPPAGSLGEHSNVLPHIVLNRSTLPWERQAVANNENLHWLALLLFEEEEKPEPQVITLKELKNTQSYPAKFPEFELESGQHEDDKVTVIDIEKSLLDKILPTQEDLAYLAHVRQGTDDKDKLVGDELAVIIGNRLPKKGSTSTVHLVSIEGRYDDKGFNFNGAVENDYIRLVSLKSWRFACVDEKQSFKGLLTHINRKPSTLRLPKVDNTEAEGYLSMGYLPLPHFLRQGGKTFSWYHSPLITGNNRTDNITLPIRAADEIVRYNPHNGMFDISYAAAWELGRLLALQSKNFSISLYHWKRSHRHGQIIQDTESHLPFYNQSNTELPDAIASWFTNLSLLKGVPFNYLVPDEQMLPVESIRFFWVDPLWIECLLDGAFSIGRVTRSDHGHDSSHSESPAANPHEQVTGFLLRSDVVAGWPGLLVDGYGKAVDNDNAIPDNDKLPLLRMDRLSANVLICLFKGEVKTVDIHQKPETIHFGLDYDYVRKTFCKKLKKQDGQEIEAKVKSIPWKDQDTRTVNIAELKQDIERELQNNTITFTSFTSAQFALEMIEGVEKVRFINKPG
;
A
#
# COMPACT_ATOMS: atom_id res chain seq x y z
N MET A 1 13.37 -18.05 7.70
CA MET A 1 11.94 -17.74 7.57
C MET A 1 11.53 -17.02 8.84
N PRO A 2 11.17 -15.73 8.80
CA PRO A 2 10.27 -15.19 9.81
C PRO A 2 8.85 -15.61 9.42
N GLU A 3 8.11 -16.08 10.41
CA GLU A 3 6.74 -16.55 10.30
C GLU A 3 5.87 -15.53 9.55
N THR A 4 5.17 -16.01 8.53
CA THR A 4 3.98 -15.35 8.00
C THR A 4 2.95 -15.31 9.13
N THR A 5 3.00 -14.26 9.96
CA THR A 5 1.92 -13.93 10.87
C THR A 5 0.72 -13.66 9.98
N LYS A 6 -0.23 -14.60 9.93
CA LYS A 6 -1.57 -14.36 9.39
C LYS A 6 -2.17 -13.27 10.28
N ILE A 7 -2.01 -12.01 9.89
CA ILE A 7 -2.65 -10.87 10.53
C ILE A 7 -4.15 -11.14 10.39
N LYS A 8 -4.83 -11.43 11.50
CA LYS A 8 -6.29 -11.49 11.53
C LYS A 8 -6.80 -10.13 11.07
N ALA A 9 -7.84 -10.13 10.23
CA ALA A 9 -8.48 -8.90 9.79
C ALA A 9 -8.85 -8.09 11.05
N THR A 10 -8.30 -6.89 11.16
CA THR A 10 -8.60 -5.97 12.26
C THR A 10 -9.51 -4.90 11.66
N LYS A 11 -10.71 -4.75 12.21
CA LYS A 11 -11.64 -3.70 11.84
C LYS A 11 -11.15 -2.39 12.47
N ILE A 12 -11.28 -1.28 11.75
CA ILE A 12 -10.88 0.03 12.24
C ILE A 12 -12.15 0.84 12.49
N GLU A 13 -12.23 1.44 13.67
CA GLU A 13 -13.37 2.23 14.10
C GLU A 13 -12.95 3.66 14.43
N PHE A 14 -13.86 4.59 14.14
CA PHE A 14 -13.69 6.01 14.38
C PHE A 14 -14.72 6.46 15.42
N ILE A 15 -14.27 7.19 16.42
CA ILE A 15 -15.10 7.74 17.50
C ILE A 15 -14.98 9.26 17.49
N GLN A 16 -16.10 9.96 17.67
CA GLN A 16 -16.17 11.41 17.52
C GLN A 16 -15.20 12.15 18.47
N TYR A 17 -15.23 11.78 19.75
CA TYR A 17 -14.37 12.34 20.79
C TYR A 17 -14.19 11.36 21.94
N HIS A 18 -13.08 11.50 22.68
CA HIS A 18 -12.88 10.84 23.96
C HIS A 18 -12.57 11.91 25.01
N GLN A 19 -13.58 12.25 25.82
CA GLN A 19 -13.43 13.25 26.88
C GLN A 19 -12.81 12.62 28.13
N PRO A 20 -11.87 13.29 28.81
CA PRO A 20 -11.31 12.78 30.04
C PRO A 20 -12.38 12.72 31.14
N ALA A 21 -12.41 11.62 31.91
CA ALA A 21 -13.37 11.45 33.01
C ALA A 21 -13.18 12.49 34.14
N LEU A 22 -11.94 12.97 34.33
CA LEU A 22 -11.59 14.03 35.27
C LEU A 22 -10.83 15.12 34.51
N LYS A 23 -11.31 16.35 34.59
CA LYS A 23 -10.74 17.49 33.85
C LYS A 23 -9.45 17.98 34.50
N ASN A 24 -8.67 18.76 33.76
CA ASN A 24 -7.56 19.50 34.35
C ASN A 24 -8.09 20.53 35.35
N GLY A 25 -7.40 20.68 36.47
CA GLY A 25 -7.80 21.64 37.50
C GLY A 25 -7.46 21.21 38.91
N ASN A 26 -7.84 22.06 39.86
CA ASN A 26 -7.65 21.82 41.29
C ASN A 26 -8.91 21.21 41.89
N TYR A 27 -8.75 20.05 42.51
CA TYR A 27 -9.84 19.31 43.14
C TYR A 27 -9.64 19.25 44.64
N GLU A 28 -10.76 19.25 45.36
CA GLU A 28 -10.81 19.06 46.80
C GLU A 28 -11.71 17.87 47.11
N ILE A 29 -11.17 16.86 47.78
CA ILE A 29 -11.91 15.71 48.28
C ILE A 29 -12.28 15.97 49.73
N THR A 30 -13.59 16.03 50.01
CA THR A 30 -14.15 16.10 51.35
C THR A 30 -14.83 14.78 51.69
N VAL A 31 -14.43 14.16 52.81
CA VAL A 31 -15.07 12.93 53.32
C VAL A 31 -16.11 13.32 54.37
N THR A 32 -17.33 12.79 54.25
CA THR A 32 -18.37 12.92 55.27
C THR A 32 -18.90 11.55 55.63
N GLN A 33 -19.13 11.31 56.93
CA GLN A 33 -19.69 10.06 57.42
C GLN A 33 -21.09 10.31 57.97
N THR A 34 -22.05 9.48 57.58
CA THR A 34 -23.39 9.47 58.17
C THR A 34 -23.52 8.24 59.06
N ILE A 35 -23.95 8.41 60.31
CA ILE A 35 -24.15 7.32 61.28
C ILE A 35 -25.65 7.28 61.62
N ASP A 36 -26.28 6.12 61.48
CA ASP A 36 -27.69 5.93 61.85
C ASP A 36 -27.80 5.28 63.25
N GLY A 37 -28.73 5.78 64.07
CA GLY A 37 -28.93 5.29 65.44
C GLY A 37 -30.17 5.90 66.11
N GLN A 38 -30.78 5.18 67.05
CA GLN A 38 -32.07 5.55 67.67
C GLN A 38 -32.10 6.92 68.38
N LYS A 39 -30.93 7.52 68.69
CA LYS A 39 -30.79 8.85 69.32
C LYS A 39 -30.01 9.85 68.47
N ILE A 40 -29.66 9.48 67.25
CA ILE A 40 -28.95 10.36 66.31
C ILE A 40 -30.02 10.88 65.33
N PRO A 41 -30.16 12.20 65.17
CA PRO A 41 -31.07 12.76 64.17
C PRO A 41 -30.74 12.18 62.78
N LYS A 42 -31.78 11.83 62.00
CA LYS A 42 -31.60 11.41 60.59
C LYS A 42 -30.78 12.46 59.83
N ASP A 43 -29.90 12.00 58.96
CA ASP A 43 -29.00 12.82 58.12
C ASP A 43 -27.92 13.62 58.86
N THR A 44 -27.61 13.27 60.12
CA THR A 44 -26.46 13.87 60.83
C THR A 44 -25.15 13.45 60.14
N LYS A 45 -24.48 14.42 59.51
CA LYS A 45 -23.17 14.24 58.88
C LYS A 45 -22.07 14.59 59.87
N PHE A 46 -21.23 13.62 60.20
CA PHE A 46 -20.02 13.82 60.97
C PHE A 46 -18.84 13.95 59.99
N PRO A 47 -18.12 15.09 59.97
CA PRO A 47 -16.79 15.09 59.38
C PRO A 47 -15.93 14.12 60.22
N PRO A 48 -15.16 13.20 59.60
CA PRO A 48 -14.22 12.38 60.34
C PRO A 48 -13.30 13.27 61.17
N ASP A 49 -13.11 12.94 62.45
CA ASP A 49 -12.33 13.78 63.36
C ASP A 49 -10.90 13.97 62.81
N GLY A 50 -10.50 15.24 62.60
CA GLY A 50 -9.20 15.60 62.03
C GLY A 50 -9.05 15.49 60.50
N SER A 51 -10.09 15.17 59.71
CA SER A 51 -9.96 15.10 58.24
C SER A 51 -9.85 16.50 57.61
N LYS A 52 -8.63 16.94 57.30
CA LYS A 52 -8.42 18.08 56.40
C LYS A 52 -8.86 17.71 54.97
N PRO A 53 -9.47 18.64 54.21
CA PRO A 53 -9.74 18.42 52.80
C PRO A 53 -8.47 18.01 52.07
N PHE A 54 -8.53 16.92 51.30
CA PHE A 54 -7.41 16.47 50.48
C PHE A 54 -7.47 17.19 49.14
N ARG A 55 -6.46 18.02 48.87
CA ARG A 55 -6.35 18.78 47.62
C ARG A 55 -5.36 18.11 46.69
N PHE A 56 -5.75 17.98 45.42
CA PHE A 56 -4.86 17.50 44.37
C PHE A 56 -5.13 18.27 43.07
N THR A 57 -4.12 18.35 42.22
CA THR A 57 -4.23 18.96 40.89
C THR A 57 -4.16 17.86 39.85
N VAL A 58 -5.06 17.92 38.87
CA VAL A 58 -4.94 17.15 37.64
C VAL A 58 -4.23 18.03 36.62
N SER A 59 -2.98 17.70 36.31
CA SER A 59 -2.17 18.41 35.31
C SER A 59 -2.52 17.94 33.90
N GLY A 60 -2.64 18.87 32.96
CA GLY A 60 -2.77 18.60 31.52
C GLY A 60 -1.67 19.31 30.73
N GLU A 61 -1.31 18.78 29.57
CA GLU A 61 -0.32 19.43 28.69
C GLU A 61 -0.89 20.78 28.19
N ARG A 62 -0.03 21.79 28.03
CA ARG A 62 -0.45 23.17 27.67
C ARG A 62 0.55 23.90 26.79
N PHE A 63 1.81 23.92 27.21
CA PHE A 63 2.90 24.68 26.57
C PHE A 63 4.01 23.80 26.00
N ASP A 64 3.98 22.51 26.30
CA ASP A 64 4.92 21.50 25.80
C ASP A 64 4.14 20.21 25.49
N LEU A 65 4.67 19.40 24.59
CA LEU A 65 4.15 18.08 24.28
C LEU A 65 5.32 17.10 24.16
N LYS A 66 5.34 16.06 25.01
CA LYS A 66 6.47 15.15 25.05
C LYS A 66 6.50 14.29 23.79
N PRO A 67 7.68 13.98 23.23
CA PRO A 67 7.79 13.13 22.03
C PRO A 67 7.09 11.78 22.16
N LYS A 68 7.03 11.21 23.37
CA LYS A 68 6.36 9.93 23.66
C LYS A 68 4.83 9.99 23.54
N ASP A 69 4.23 11.17 23.61
CA ASP A 69 2.78 11.33 23.47
C ASP A 69 2.36 11.34 21.98
N ILE A 70 3.34 11.45 21.07
CA ILE A 70 3.14 11.39 19.62
C ILE A 70 3.37 9.96 19.14
N HIS A 71 2.36 9.39 18.49
CA HIS A 71 2.43 8.08 17.86
C HIS A 71 3.08 8.17 16.47
N ALA A 72 2.58 9.07 15.62
CA ALA A 72 3.05 9.27 14.26
C ALA A 72 2.63 10.63 13.71
N VAL A 73 3.33 11.10 12.67
CA VAL A 73 2.94 12.26 11.86
C VAL A 73 2.88 11.85 10.39
N PHE A 74 1.98 12.48 9.65
CA PHE A 74 1.87 12.27 8.21
C PHE A 74 1.59 13.60 7.48
N PRO A 75 2.23 13.88 6.35
CA PRO A 75 3.35 13.14 5.78
C PRO A 75 4.53 12.98 6.75
N PRO A 76 5.28 11.85 6.68
CA PRO A 76 6.33 11.58 7.66
C PRO A 76 7.42 12.65 7.67
N ALA A 77 8.00 12.91 8.83
CA ALA A 77 9.05 13.92 8.96
C ALA A 77 10.26 13.58 8.05
N GLY A 78 10.63 14.52 7.17
CA GLY A 78 11.70 14.37 6.20
C GLY A 78 11.34 13.51 4.98
N SER A 79 10.07 13.12 4.81
CA SER A 79 9.65 12.35 3.63
C SER A 79 9.73 13.17 2.35
N LEU A 80 9.95 12.44 1.25
CA LEU A 80 9.85 12.93 -0.11
C LEU A 80 8.82 12.04 -0.83
N GLY A 81 7.70 12.60 -1.27
CA GLY A 81 6.61 11.83 -1.86
C GLY A 81 5.54 12.69 -2.52
N GLU A 82 4.57 12.07 -3.18
CA GLU A 82 3.35 12.79 -3.61
C GLU A 82 2.49 12.93 -2.36
N HIS A 83 2.45 14.14 -1.81
CA HIS A 83 1.59 14.47 -0.68
C HIS A 83 0.63 15.62 -1.04
N SER A 84 0.52 15.97 -2.32
CA SER A 84 -0.16 17.20 -2.75
C SER A 84 -1.68 17.15 -2.58
N ASN A 85 -2.23 15.95 -2.47
CA ASN A 85 -3.65 15.71 -2.20
C ASN A 85 -3.91 15.31 -0.73
N VAL A 86 -2.87 15.27 0.11
CA VAL A 86 -2.94 14.82 1.50
C VAL A 86 -3.13 16.01 2.43
N LEU A 87 -4.09 15.90 3.34
CA LEU A 87 -4.19 16.77 4.51
C LEU A 87 -3.25 16.26 5.61
N PRO A 88 -2.29 17.08 6.07
CA PRO A 88 -1.38 16.68 7.14
C PRO A 88 -2.15 16.29 8.39
N HIS A 89 -1.69 15.25 9.08
CA HIS A 89 -2.30 14.82 10.34
C HIS A 89 -1.25 14.31 11.32
N ILE A 90 -1.61 14.35 12.60
CA ILE A 90 -0.81 13.81 13.71
C ILE A 90 -1.66 12.81 14.48
N VAL A 91 -1.02 11.72 14.88
CA VAL A 91 -1.59 10.65 15.70
C VAL A 91 -0.94 10.71 17.08
N LEU A 92 -1.75 10.71 18.12
CA LEU A 92 -1.35 10.87 19.51
C LEU A 92 -1.67 9.57 20.28
N ASN A 93 -0.75 9.13 21.13
CA ASN A 93 -0.91 7.91 21.94
C ASN A 93 -1.99 8.06 23.02
N ARG A 94 -2.31 9.30 23.42
CA ARG A 94 -3.36 9.58 24.40
C ARG A 94 -4.62 10.04 23.68
N SER A 95 -5.64 9.19 23.66
CA SER A 95 -6.93 9.46 23.01
C SER A 95 -7.68 10.67 23.58
N THR A 96 -7.48 11.03 24.85
CA THR A 96 -8.14 12.19 25.47
C THR A 96 -7.49 13.54 25.20
N LEU A 97 -6.23 13.57 24.77
CA LEU A 97 -5.40 14.79 24.75
C LEU A 97 -6.03 16.00 24.00
N PRO A 98 -6.68 15.83 22.83
CA PRO A 98 -7.33 16.94 22.14
C PRO A 98 -8.49 17.56 22.93
N TRP A 99 -9.13 16.80 23.82
CA TRP A 99 -10.30 17.22 24.61
C TRP A 99 -9.99 17.46 26.09
N GLU A 100 -8.71 17.46 26.48
CA GLU A 100 -8.27 17.86 27.83
C GLU A 100 -8.39 19.37 28.07
N ARG A 101 -8.42 20.17 27.00
CA ARG A 101 -8.69 21.63 27.03
C ARG A 101 -9.62 22.02 25.89
N GLN A 102 -10.09 23.27 25.90
CA GLN A 102 -11.13 23.76 25.00
C GLN A 102 -10.64 24.93 24.14
N ALA A 103 -11.02 24.95 22.86
CA ALA A 103 -10.81 26.11 21.99
C ALA A 103 -11.79 27.26 22.30
N VAL A 104 -13.04 26.92 22.63
CA VAL A 104 -14.12 27.85 23.02
C VAL A 104 -14.49 27.57 24.46
N ALA A 105 -14.63 28.61 25.28
CA ALA A 105 -15.06 28.45 26.66
C ALA A 105 -16.42 27.75 26.76
N ASN A 106 -16.52 26.76 27.65
CA ASN A 106 -17.73 25.95 27.90
C ASN A 106 -18.15 25.02 26.75
N ASN A 107 -17.27 24.73 25.79
CA ASN A 107 -17.53 23.72 24.77
C ASN A 107 -16.49 22.58 24.83
N GLU A 108 -16.88 21.50 25.50
CA GLU A 108 -16.03 20.33 25.76
C GLU A 108 -15.76 19.45 24.53
N ASN A 109 -16.50 19.67 23.45
CA ASN A 109 -16.37 18.89 22.22
C ASN A 109 -15.34 19.53 21.26
N LEU A 110 -15.04 20.82 21.42
CA LEU A 110 -14.11 21.56 20.55
C LEU A 110 -12.69 21.52 21.10
N HIS A 111 -11.85 20.77 20.40
CA HIS A 111 -10.46 20.54 20.78
C HIS A 111 -9.60 21.81 20.70
N TRP A 112 -8.62 21.93 21.60
CA TRP A 112 -7.75 23.10 21.74
C TRP A 112 -6.50 23.09 20.82
N LEU A 113 -6.41 22.12 19.92
CA LEU A 113 -5.25 21.89 19.07
C LEU A 113 -5.59 22.14 17.60
N ALA A 114 -4.68 22.73 16.83
CA ALA A 114 -4.83 22.84 15.38
C ALA A 114 -3.53 22.49 14.67
N LEU A 115 -3.63 21.93 13.46
CA LEU A 115 -2.50 21.71 12.57
C LEU A 115 -2.47 22.78 11.48
N LEU A 116 -1.40 23.57 11.47
CA LEU A 116 -1.18 24.60 10.46
C LEU A 116 -0.03 24.19 9.54
N LEU A 117 -0.28 24.24 8.24
CA LEU A 117 0.71 24.00 7.20
C LEU A 117 1.19 25.33 6.62
N PHE A 118 2.50 25.46 6.50
CA PHE A 118 3.18 26.60 5.88
C PHE A 118 4.02 26.14 4.70
N GLU A 119 3.95 26.89 3.61
CA GLU A 119 4.88 26.75 2.49
C GLU A 119 6.27 27.30 2.88
N GLU A 120 7.29 26.97 2.09
CA GLU A 120 8.68 27.36 2.38
C GLU A 120 8.87 28.89 2.48
N GLU A 121 8.11 29.65 1.69
CA GLU A 121 8.14 31.12 1.68
C GLU A 121 7.35 31.76 2.83
N GLU A 122 6.46 31.00 3.48
CA GLU A 122 5.52 31.48 4.51
C GLU A 122 5.90 31.01 5.93
N LYS A 123 6.89 30.13 6.05
CA LYS A 123 7.15 29.43 7.31
C LYS A 123 7.61 30.40 8.41
N PRO A 124 6.95 30.39 9.59
CA PRO A 124 7.43 31.17 10.71
C PRO A 124 8.68 30.53 11.33
N GLU A 125 9.57 31.35 11.90
CA GLU A 125 10.72 30.85 12.64
C GLU A 125 10.34 30.53 14.09
N PRO A 126 10.57 29.30 14.59
CA PRO A 126 10.31 28.96 15.98
C PRO A 126 11.26 29.69 16.93
N GLN A 127 10.70 30.28 17.99
CA GLN A 127 11.43 30.96 19.05
C GLN A 127 11.18 30.27 20.39
N VAL A 128 12.23 30.08 21.19
CA VAL A 128 12.10 29.54 22.56
C VAL A 128 12.16 30.70 23.54
N ILE A 129 11.07 30.95 24.24
CA ILE A 129 10.93 32.01 25.25
C ILE A 129 10.50 31.42 26.60
N THR A 130 10.46 32.23 27.64
CA THR A 130 9.94 31.85 28.96
C THR A 130 8.45 32.18 29.10
N LEU A 131 7.73 31.50 30.00
CA LEU A 131 6.33 31.85 30.30
C LEU A 131 6.18 33.28 30.84
N LYS A 132 7.20 33.79 31.53
CA LYS A 132 7.27 35.20 31.95
C LYS A 132 7.22 36.17 30.77
N GLU A 133 8.03 35.90 29.73
CA GLU A 133 8.06 36.71 28.51
C GLU A 133 6.77 36.56 27.71
N LEU A 134 6.20 35.36 27.65
CA LEU A 134 4.92 35.12 26.98
C LEU A 134 3.76 35.88 27.66
N LYS A 135 3.77 35.97 29.00
CA LYS A 135 2.77 36.74 29.76
C LYS A 135 2.93 38.26 29.58
N ASN A 136 4.13 38.75 29.27
CA ASN A 136 4.41 40.16 29.11
C ASN A 136 4.18 40.66 27.67
N THR A 137 2.92 40.95 27.35
CA THR A 137 2.49 41.48 26.03
C THR A 137 3.09 42.83 25.65
N GLN A 138 3.72 43.56 26.57
CA GLN A 138 4.44 44.80 26.26
C GLN A 138 5.87 44.57 25.76
N SER A 139 6.43 43.39 25.99
CA SER A 139 7.82 43.07 25.62
C SER A 139 7.97 42.61 24.18
N TYR A 140 6.88 42.28 23.48
CA TYR A 140 6.89 41.76 22.12
C TYR A 140 5.80 42.38 21.24
N PRO A 141 6.07 42.62 19.94
CA PRO A 141 5.08 43.19 19.03
C PRO A 141 3.93 42.23 18.69
N ALA A 142 4.16 40.91 18.74
CA ALA A 142 3.16 39.91 18.40
C ALA A 142 2.08 39.78 19.49
N LYS A 143 0.81 39.71 19.07
CA LYS A 143 -0.34 39.63 19.98
C LYS A 143 -0.51 38.21 20.53
N PHE A 144 -0.76 38.09 21.83
CA PHE A 144 -1.06 36.85 22.53
C PHE A 144 -2.12 37.11 23.62
N PRO A 145 -3.05 36.19 23.90
CA PRO A 145 -4.04 36.37 24.96
C PRO A 145 -3.43 36.32 26.36
N GLU A 146 -4.09 36.97 27.32
CA GLU A 146 -3.75 36.84 28.73
C GLU A 146 -4.05 35.42 29.24
N PHE A 147 -3.21 34.92 30.14
CA PHE A 147 -3.38 33.61 30.77
C PHE A 147 -2.82 33.59 32.19
N GLU A 148 -3.35 32.69 33.01
CA GLU A 148 -2.83 32.40 34.35
C GLU A 148 -2.05 31.09 34.38
N LEU A 149 -1.02 31.05 35.24
CA LEU A 149 -0.21 29.85 35.45
C LEU A 149 -0.99 28.85 36.31
N GLU A 150 -1.00 27.60 35.86
CA GLU A 150 -1.60 26.49 36.59
C GLU A 150 -0.63 25.94 37.65
N SER A 151 -1.17 25.19 38.62
CA SER A 151 -0.35 24.56 39.66
C SER A 151 0.71 23.64 39.04
N GLY A 152 1.98 23.91 39.32
CA GLY A 152 3.14 23.22 38.75
C GLY A 152 3.79 23.90 37.54
N GLN A 153 3.24 25.01 37.06
CA GLN A 153 3.88 25.86 36.04
C GLN A 153 4.68 26.98 36.69
N HIS A 154 5.86 27.26 36.14
CA HIS A 154 6.78 28.28 36.63
C HIS A 154 7.06 29.32 35.55
N GLU A 155 7.28 30.58 35.96
CA GLU A 155 7.58 31.68 35.05
C GLU A 155 8.81 31.42 34.14
N ASP A 156 9.77 30.64 34.63
CA ASP A 156 11.01 30.29 33.93
C ASP A 156 10.85 29.08 32.98
N ASP A 157 9.68 28.44 32.95
CA ASP A 157 9.41 27.33 32.04
C ASP A 157 9.53 27.80 30.59
N LYS A 158 10.18 26.97 29.76
CA LYS A 158 10.43 27.28 28.36
C LYS A 158 9.26 26.84 27.50
N VAL A 159 8.90 27.70 26.55
CA VAL A 159 7.84 27.46 25.57
C VAL A 159 8.35 27.80 24.17
N THR A 160 7.96 27.01 23.19
CA THR A 160 8.23 27.31 21.78
C THR A 160 7.06 28.06 21.18
N VAL A 161 7.34 29.22 20.56
CA VAL A 161 6.35 30.07 19.92
C VAL A 161 6.68 30.33 18.47
N ILE A 162 5.66 30.65 17.68
CA ILE A 162 5.77 31.09 16.29
C ILE A 162 4.93 32.36 16.13
N ASP A 163 5.46 33.32 15.35
CA ASP A 163 4.79 34.58 15.06
C ASP A 163 4.36 34.58 13.58
N ILE A 164 3.07 34.78 13.34
CA ILE A 164 2.47 34.67 12.00
C ILE A 164 1.70 35.95 11.71
N GLU A 165 1.87 36.49 10.51
CA GLU A 165 1.10 37.66 10.07
C GLU A 165 -0.40 37.33 10.05
N LYS A 166 -1.23 38.24 10.58
CA LYS A 166 -2.68 38.03 10.69
C LYS A 166 -3.31 37.75 9.33
N SER A 167 -2.91 38.46 8.27
CA SER A 167 -3.42 38.29 6.91
C SER A 167 -3.28 36.85 6.38
N LEU A 168 -2.15 36.19 6.69
CA LEU A 168 -1.90 34.79 6.36
C LEU A 168 -2.65 33.87 7.32
N LEU A 169 -2.58 34.13 8.63
CA LEU A 169 -3.20 33.29 9.65
C LEU A 169 -4.71 33.16 9.42
N ASP A 170 -5.40 34.25 9.11
CA ASP A 170 -6.84 34.27 8.87
C ASP A 170 -7.24 33.37 7.70
N LYS A 171 -6.41 33.27 6.65
CA LYS A 171 -6.66 32.39 5.50
C LYS A 171 -6.51 30.91 5.83
N ILE A 172 -5.51 30.55 6.63
CA ILE A 172 -5.14 29.13 6.85
C ILE A 172 -5.79 28.52 8.09
N LEU A 173 -6.16 29.32 9.07
CA LEU A 173 -6.72 28.84 10.34
C LEU A 173 -8.10 28.20 10.14
N PRO A 174 -8.41 27.05 10.76
CA PRO A 174 -9.77 26.49 10.72
C PRO A 174 -10.79 27.42 11.38
N THR A 175 -12.03 27.41 10.88
CA THR A 175 -13.15 28.07 11.55
C THR A 175 -13.57 27.30 12.81
N GLN A 176 -14.39 27.90 13.67
CA GLN A 176 -14.93 27.20 14.84
C GLN A 176 -15.73 25.95 14.44
N GLU A 177 -16.47 26.01 13.33
CA GLU A 177 -17.25 24.88 12.82
C GLU A 177 -16.34 23.78 12.26
N ASP A 178 -15.24 24.14 11.60
CA ASP A 178 -14.25 23.18 11.09
C ASP A 178 -13.63 22.34 12.21
N LEU A 179 -13.35 22.96 13.36
CA LEU A 179 -12.77 22.28 14.53
C LEU A 179 -13.64 21.11 15.04
N ALA A 180 -14.96 21.12 14.79
CA ALA A 180 -15.80 19.99 15.19
C ALA A 180 -15.49 18.69 14.41
N TYR A 181 -14.75 18.77 13.30
CA TYR A 181 -14.48 17.66 12.38
C TYR A 181 -13.00 17.34 12.20
N LEU A 182 -12.10 18.19 12.72
CA LEU A 182 -10.65 18.05 12.54
C LEU A 182 -9.97 17.17 13.59
N ALA A 183 -10.71 16.64 14.59
CA ALA A 183 -10.20 15.62 15.50
C ALA A 183 -11.19 14.48 15.72
N HIS A 184 -10.64 13.28 15.93
CA HIS A 184 -11.39 12.06 16.22
C HIS A 184 -10.48 11.04 16.90
N VAL A 185 -11.05 9.96 17.42
CA VAL A 185 -10.31 8.80 17.95
C VAL A 185 -10.38 7.64 16.97
N ARG A 186 -9.27 6.94 16.82
CA ARG A 186 -9.10 5.74 16.00
C ARG A 186 -8.76 4.55 16.91
N GLN A 187 -9.47 3.45 16.73
CA GLN A 187 -9.19 2.19 17.43
C GLN A 187 -9.29 0.99 16.49
N GLY A 188 -8.55 -0.08 16.80
CA GLY A 188 -8.67 -1.37 16.12
C GLY A 188 -9.53 -2.32 16.94
N THR A 189 -10.38 -3.11 16.29
CA THR A 189 -11.18 -4.17 16.91
C THR A 189 -11.03 -5.50 16.17
N ASP A 190 -11.10 -6.62 16.88
CA ASP A 190 -11.15 -7.95 16.28
C ASP A 190 -12.58 -8.32 15.84
N ASP A 191 -12.75 -9.50 15.22
CA ASP A 191 -14.06 -10.01 14.76
C ASP A 191 -15.10 -10.19 15.89
N LYS A 192 -14.72 -10.00 17.16
CA LYS A 192 -15.60 -10.06 18.34
C LYS A 192 -15.77 -8.69 18.99
N ASP A 193 -15.47 -7.61 18.25
CA ASP A 193 -15.51 -6.22 18.70
C ASP A 193 -14.63 -5.94 19.93
N LYS A 194 -13.59 -6.76 20.15
CA LYS A 194 -12.64 -6.53 21.24
C LYS A 194 -11.51 -5.63 20.75
N LEU A 195 -11.14 -4.64 21.55
CA LEU A 195 -10.03 -3.73 21.27
C LEU A 195 -8.72 -4.49 20.97
N VAL A 196 -8.08 -4.13 19.86
CA VAL A 196 -6.76 -4.59 19.42
C VAL A 196 -5.83 -3.38 19.38
N GLY A 197 -4.89 -3.34 20.32
CA GLY A 197 -4.00 -2.18 20.51
C GLY A 197 -4.62 -1.09 21.39
N ASP A 198 -4.07 0.11 21.29
CA ASP A 198 -4.51 1.28 22.07
C ASP A 198 -5.44 2.18 21.23
N GLU A 199 -6.29 2.95 21.91
CA GLU A 199 -7.04 4.05 21.29
C GLU A 199 -6.10 5.23 21.01
N LEU A 200 -6.16 5.77 19.79
CA LEU A 200 -5.30 6.85 19.34
C LEU A 200 -6.12 8.08 18.96
N ALA A 201 -5.72 9.26 19.40
CA ALA A 201 -6.31 10.51 18.92
C ALA A 201 -5.66 10.93 17.61
N VAL A 202 -6.45 11.43 16.67
CA VAL A 202 -5.99 11.93 15.37
C VAL A 202 -6.46 13.35 15.20
N ILE A 203 -5.54 14.24 14.81
CA ILE A 203 -5.85 15.63 14.44
C ILE A 203 -5.44 15.82 12.99
N ILE A 204 -6.33 16.37 12.17
CA ILE A 204 -6.15 16.62 10.74
C ILE A 204 -6.03 18.12 10.50
N GLY A 205 -5.21 18.54 9.54
CA GLY A 205 -5.15 19.91 9.05
C GLY A 205 -6.22 20.20 7.99
N ASN A 206 -6.41 21.47 7.66
CA ASN A 206 -7.39 21.92 6.66
C ASN A 206 -6.74 22.47 5.38
N ARG A 207 -5.41 22.40 5.24
CA ARG A 207 -4.65 22.99 4.12
C ARG A 207 -3.82 21.94 3.38
N LEU A 208 -3.86 21.97 2.05
CA LEU A 208 -3.08 21.06 1.19
C LEU A 208 -1.69 21.63 0.85
N PRO A 209 -0.62 20.79 0.89
CA PRO A 209 0.72 21.21 0.50
C PRO A 209 0.82 21.51 -1.00
N LYS A 210 1.82 22.31 -1.37
CA LYS A 210 2.09 22.68 -2.76
C LYS A 210 2.93 21.62 -3.46
N LYS A 211 2.58 21.31 -4.72
CA LYS A 211 3.38 20.41 -5.59
C LYS A 211 4.79 20.97 -5.80
N GLY A 212 5.80 20.11 -5.77
CA GLY A 212 7.19 20.49 -6.04
C GLY A 212 7.85 21.39 -5.00
N SER A 213 7.25 21.57 -3.82
CA SER A 213 7.76 22.43 -2.75
C SER A 213 7.90 21.68 -1.43
N THR A 214 8.63 22.29 -0.49
CA THR A 214 8.73 21.83 0.90
C THR A 214 7.62 22.49 1.72
N SER A 215 7.05 21.77 2.66
CA SER A 215 6.06 22.29 3.60
C SER A 215 6.48 22.00 5.03
N THR A 216 6.19 22.93 5.93
CA THR A 216 6.41 22.80 7.38
C THR A 216 5.07 22.81 8.09
N VAL A 217 4.83 21.84 8.96
CA VAL A 217 3.58 21.72 9.72
C VAL A 217 3.86 21.99 11.19
N HIS A 218 2.97 22.77 11.82
CA HIS A 218 2.99 23.06 13.24
C HIS A 218 1.69 22.59 13.90
N LEU A 219 1.82 21.79 14.95
CA LEU A 219 0.76 21.61 15.94
C LEU A 219 0.79 22.83 16.87
N VAL A 220 -0.30 23.59 16.89
CA VAL A 220 -0.42 24.83 17.66
C VAL A 220 -1.54 24.76 18.69
N SER A 221 -1.35 25.46 19.81
CA SER A 221 -2.41 25.71 20.78
C SER A 221 -3.34 26.82 20.29
N ILE A 222 -4.63 26.53 20.32
CA ILE A 222 -5.76 27.46 20.11
C ILE A 222 -6.67 27.52 21.35
N GLU A 223 -6.13 27.16 22.52
CA GLU A 223 -6.85 27.19 23.80
C GLU A 223 -7.49 28.55 24.06
N GLY A 224 -8.80 28.58 24.30
CA GLY A 224 -9.55 29.80 24.64
C GLY A 224 -9.49 30.90 23.58
N ARG A 225 -9.14 30.57 22.33
CA ARG A 225 -8.92 31.56 21.26
C ARG A 225 -10.09 31.68 20.29
N TYR A 226 -11.22 31.03 20.57
CA TYR A 226 -12.46 31.18 19.80
C TYR A 226 -13.59 31.68 20.68
N ASP A 227 -14.41 32.56 20.13
CA ASP A 227 -15.66 33.07 20.70
C ASP A 227 -16.78 33.07 19.64
N ASP A 228 -17.95 33.62 19.97
CA ASP A 228 -19.11 33.68 19.07
C ASP A 228 -18.84 34.41 17.73
N LYS A 229 -17.74 35.17 17.61
CA LYS A 229 -17.32 35.89 16.40
C LYS A 229 -16.20 35.17 15.64
N GLY A 230 -15.77 33.99 16.10
CA GLY A 230 -14.68 33.21 15.52
C GLY A 230 -13.38 33.36 16.30
N PHE A 231 -12.24 33.33 15.60
CA PHE A 231 -10.94 33.40 16.25
C PHE A 231 -10.64 34.81 16.78
N ASN A 232 -10.24 34.88 18.05
CA ASN A 232 -9.87 36.13 18.70
C ASN A 232 -8.41 36.50 18.38
N PHE A 233 -8.24 37.51 17.52
CA PHE A 233 -6.94 38.06 17.13
C PHE A 233 -6.39 39.12 18.11
N ASN A 234 -6.97 39.28 19.30
CA ASN A 234 -6.55 40.24 20.33
C ASN A 234 -6.42 41.69 19.81
N GLY A 235 -7.32 42.09 18.90
CA GLY A 235 -7.37 43.44 18.33
C GLY A 235 -6.31 43.73 17.25
N ALA A 236 -5.65 42.71 16.70
CA ALA A 236 -4.67 42.85 15.64
C ALA A 236 -5.23 43.38 14.31
N VAL A 237 -4.48 44.25 13.64
CA VAL A 237 -4.72 44.65 12.23
C VAL A 237 -4.04 43.69 11.25
N GLU A 238 -4.28 43.82 9.94
CA GLU A 238 -3.83 42.84 8.93
C GLU A 238 -2.32 42.52 8.94
N ASN A 239 -1.48 43.54 9.13
CA ASN A 239 -0.02 43.39 9.11
C ASN A 239 0.58 43.11 10.51
N ASP A 240 -0.26 42.98 11.54
CA ASP A 240 0.21 42.61 12.87
C ASP A 240 0.54 41.12 12.92
N TYR A 241 1.46 40.77 13.81
CA TYR A 241 1.81 39.38 14.08
C TYR A 241 0.96 38.82 15.22
N ILE A 242 0.52 37.58 15.06
CA ILE A 242 -0.17 36.78 16.07
C ILE A 242 0.78 35.70 16.53
N ARG A 243 0.95 35.60 17.85
CA ARG A 243 1.80 34.59 18.47
C ARG A 243 1.01 33.33 18.77
N LEU A 244 1.55 32.18 18.36
CA LEU A 244 1.01 30.86 18.67
C LEU A 244 2.05 30.04 19.42
N VAL A 245 1.59 29.25 20.41
CA VAL A 245 2.44 28.22 21.02
C VAL A 245 2.50 27.03 20.08
N SER A 246 3.71 26.64 19.67
CA SER A 246 3.94 25.47 18.83
C SER A 246 4.42 24.29 19.66
N LEU A 247 3.58 23.25 19.74
CA LEU A 247 3.83 22.04 20.53
C LEU A 247 4.67 21.01 19.78
N LYS A 248 4.56 21.00 18.45
CA LYS A 248 5.34 20.11 17.58
C LYS A 248 5.47 20.75 16.20
N SER A 249 6.64 20.59 15.59
CA SER A 249 6.85 20.90 14.18
C SER A 249 7.56 19.76 13.44
N TRP A 250 7.29 19.66 12.14
CA TRP A 250 8.01 18.79 11.21
C TRP A 250 7.91 19.33 9.78
N ARG A 251 8.74 18.78 8.88
CA ARG A 251 8.81 19.19 7.47
C ARG A 251 8.81 17.98 6.56
N PHE A 252 8.30 18.14 5.34
CA PHE A 252 8.30 17.13 4.28
C PHE A 252 8.35 17.82 2.91
N ALA A 253 8.66 17.07 1.86
CA ALA A 253 8.73 17.58 0.49
C ALA A 253 7.74 16.85 -0.43
N CYS A 254 7.03 17.63 -1.26
CA CYS A 254 6.15 17.12 -2.30
C CYS A 254 6.91 17.00 -3.62
N VAL A 255 7.01 15.80 -4.19
CA VAL A 255 7.57 15.62 -5.55
C VAL A 255 6.60 16.07 -6.63
N ASP A 256 7.13 16.24 -7.85
CA ASP A 256 6.30 16.40 -9.05
C ASP A 256 5.45 15.13 -9.27
N GLU A 257 4.19 15.35 -9.62
CA GLU A 257 3.19 14.32 -9.95
C GLU A 257 3.69 13.35 -11.03
N LYS A 258 4.54 13.78 -11.97
CA LYS A 258 5.10 12.88 -12.99
C LYS A 258 6.01 11.78 -12.43
N GLN A 259 6.59 12.01 -11.26
CA GLN A 259 7.48 11.06 -10.58
C GLN A 259 6.76 10.27 -9.48
N SER A 260 5.46 10.48 -9.29
CA SER A 260 4.67 9.70 -8.33
C SER A 260 4.39 8.29 -8.84
N PHE A 261 4.00 7.39 -7.93
CA PHE A 261 3.60 6.02 -8.27
C PHE A 261 2.51 6.00 -9.34
N LYS A 262 1.43 6.77 -9.14
CA LYS A 262 0.36 6.91 -10.13
C LYS A 262 0.84 7.61 -11.40
N GLY A 263 1.68 8.64 -11.29
CA GLY A 263 2.24 9.36 -12.43
C GLY A 263 3.03 8.45 -13.37
N LEU A 264 3.97 7.67 -12.83
CA LEU A 264 4.78 6.73 -13.60
C LEU A 264 3.90 5.65 -14.27
N LEU A 265 2.99 5.02 -13.53
CA LEU A 265 2.12 3.96 -14.06
C LEU A 265 1.10 4.46 -15.11
N THR A 266 0.63 5.70 -14.99
CA THR A 266 -0.31 6.29 -15.96
C THR A 266 0.38 6.66 -17.28
N HIS A 267 1.64 7.07 -17.23
CA HIS A 267 2.42 7.47 -18.41
C HIS A 267 3.23 6.33 -19.05
N ILE A 268 3.17 5.13 -18.47
CA ILE A 268 3.93 3.98 -18.95
C ILE A 268 3.58 3.60 -20.40
N ASN A 269 4.56 3.17 -21.18
CA ASN A 269 4.37 2.73 -22.55
C ASN A 269 3.62 1.38 -22.60
N ARG A 270 2.42 1.39 -23.18
CA ARG A 270 1.54 0.22 -23.36
C ARG A 270 1.50 -0.33 -24.78
N LYS A 271 2.36 0.15 -25.69
CA LYS A 271 2.37 -0.22 -27.11
C LYS A 271 3.70 -0.89 -27.50
N PRO A 272 3.68 -2.09 -28.10
CA PRO A 272 2.54 -3.00 -28.23
C PRO A 272 2.02 -3.46 -26.85
N SER A 273 0.76 -3.91 -26.76
CA SER A 273 0.18 -4.41 -25.50
C SER A 273 0.81 -5.74 -25.08
N THR A 274 1.30 -6.52 -26.04
CA THR A 274 1.91 -7.83 -25.84
C THR A 274 3.44 -7.80 -25.95
N LEU A 275 4.10 -8.79 -25.34
CA LEU A 275 5.56 -8.90 -25.38
C LEU A 275 6.05 -9.38 -26.77
N ARG A 276 6.30 -8.42 -27.67
CA ARG A 276 6.79 -8.65 -29.03
C ARG A 276 7.67 -7.50 -29.50
N LEU A 277 8.42 -7.75 -30.57
CA LEU A 277 9.14 -6.69 -31.26
C LEU A 277 8.15 -5.67 -31.87
N PRO A 278 8.59 -4.40 -32.03
CA PRO A 278 7.83 -3.39 -32.75
C PRO A 278 7.38 -3.87 -34.12
N LYS A 279 6.23 -3.39 -34.58
CA LYS A 279 5.70 -3.71 -35.91
C LYS A 279 6.69 -3.27 -36.99
N VAL A 280 6.86 -4.12 -38.00
CA VAL A 280 7.72 -3.85 -39.16
C VAL A 280 6.91 -3.83 -40.47
N ASP A 281 7.39 -3.08 -41.45
CA ASP A 281 6.78 -2.98 -42.80
C ASP A 281 7.18 -4.17 -43.70
N ASN A 282 7.09 -5.39 -43.16
CA ASN A 282 7.26 -6.63 -43.91
C ASN A 282 6.17 -7.60 -43.46
N THR A 283 5.21 -7.88 -44.34
CA THR A 283 4.02 -8.69 -44.03
C THR A 283 4.36 -10.11 -43.59
N GLU A 284 5.37 -10.73 -44.20
CA GLU A 284 5.77 -12.10 -43.88
C GLU A 284 6.44 -12.15 -42.50
N ALA A 285 7.39 -11.25 -42.23
CA ALA A 285 8.05 -11.16 -40.93
C ALA A 285 7.06 -10.78 -39.82
N GLU A 286 6.16 -9.83 -40.08
CA GLU A 286 5.14 -9.38 -39.12
C GLU A 286 4.20 -10.52 -38.71
N GLY A 287 3.94 -11.49 -39.59
CA GLY A 287 3.21 -12.71 -39.26
C GLY A 287 3.83 -13.47 -38.08
N TYR A 288 5.16 -13.56 -38.03
CA TYR A 288 5.90 -14.22 -36.94
C TYR A 288 6.16 -13.29 -35.75
N LEU A 289 6.56 -12.03 -36.00
CA LEU A 289 6.84 -11.06 -34.95
C LEU A 289 5.60 -10.76 -34.09
N SER A 290 4.41 -10.74 -34.69
CA SER A 290 3.14 -10.55 -33.98
C SER A 290 2.79 -11.70 -33.04
N MET A 291 3.32 -12.90 -33.30
CA MET A 291 3.20 -14.09 -32.44
C MET A 291 4.29 -14.14 -31.34
N GLY A 292 5.22 -13.17 -31.31
CA GLY A 292 6.32 -13.12 -30.33
C GLY A 292 7.59 -13.86 -30.77
N TYR A 293 7.66 -14.29 -32.02
CA TYR A 293 8.89 -14.84 -32.60
C TYR A 293 9.86 -13.73 -32.95
N LEU A 294 11.15 -14.06 -32.94
CA LEU A 294 12.22 -13.21 -33.44
C LEU A 294 13.28 -14.07 -34.17
N PRO A 295 13.95 -13.51 -35.19
CA PRO A 295 15.03 -14.19 -35.86
C PRO A 295 16.32 -14.10 -35.03
N LEU A 296 16.92 -15.24 -34.71
CA LEU A 296 18.22 -15.31 -34.04
C LEU A 296 19.27 -15.97 -34.94
N PRO A 297 20.54 -15.53 -34.89
CA PRO A 297 21.64 -16.24 -35.52
C PRO A 297 21.75 -17.66 -34.97
N HIS A 298 21.77 -18.65 -35.86
CA HIS A 298 21.85 -20.07 -35.51
C HIS A 298 23.06 -20.72 -36.18
N PHE A 299 23.93 -21.31 -35.34
CA PHE A 299 25.08 -22.10 -35.77
C PHE A 299 24.70 -23.58 -35.82
N LEU A 300 24.66 -24.14 -37.02
CA LEU A 300 24.35 -25.55 -37.24
C LEU A 300 25.53 -26.43 -36.82
N ARG A 301 25.24 -27.66 -36.42
CA ARG A 301 26.25 -28.65 -35.97
C ARG A 301 27.34 -28.94 -37.00
N GLN A 302 27.04 -28.81 -38.29
CA GLN A 302 28.01 -28.99 -39.38
C GLN A 302 28.88 -27.74 -39.65
N GLY A 303 28.76 -26.69 -38.84
CA GLY A 303 29.49 -25.43 -38.99
C GLY A 303 28.80 -24.38 -39.87
N GLY A 304 27.63 -24.71 -40.44
CA GLY A 304 26.81 -23.77 -41.19
C GLY A 304 26.27 -22.64 -40.31
N LYS A 305 26.08 -21.45 -40.88
CA LYS A 305 25.46 -20.29 -40.22
C LYS A 305 24.15 -19.98 -40.92
N THR A 306 23.07 -19.87 -40.16
CA THR A 306 21.73 -19.53 -40.67
C THR A 306 21.02 -18.64 -39.66
N PHE A 307 19.77 -18.27 -39.95
CA PHE A 307 18.84 -17.69 -38.99
C PHE A 307 17.75 -18.70 -38.65
N SER A 308 17.26 -18.64 -37.42
CA SER A 308 16.14 -19.46 -36.98
C SER A 308 15.21 -18.64 -36.11
N TRP A 309 13.93 -18.98 -36.19
CA TRP A 309 12.89 -18.43 -35.36
C TRP A 309 13.05 -18.94 -33.93
N TYR A 310 12.96 -18.01 -32.99
CA TYR A 310 12.85 -18.29 -31.56
C TYR A 310 11.71 -17.46 -30.99
N HIS A 311 10.84 -18.08 -30.21
CA HIS A 311 9.93 -17.40 -29.32
C HIS A 311 10.26 -17.77 -27.86
N SER A 312 10.07 -16.79 -26.97
CA SER A 312 10.19 -17.00 -25.53
C SER A 312 9.01 -17.84 -25.00
N PRO A 313 9.02 -18.32 -23.75
CA PRO A 313 7.82 -18.88 -23.13
C PRO A 313 6.69 -17.84 -22.99
N LEU A 314 6.99 -16.55 -23.14
CA LEU A 314 6.06 -15.43 -22.98
C LEU A 314 5.55 -15.00 -24.36
N ILE A 315 4.55 -15.70 -24.87
CA ILE A 315 3.98 -15.51 -26.22
C ILE A 315 2.82 -14.49 -26.20
N THR A 316 2.42 -13.99 -27.36
CA THR A 316 1.46 -12.88 -27.47
C THR A 316 -0.01 -13.30 -27.40
N GLY A 317 -0.31 -14.60 -27.40
CA GLY A 317 -1.66 -15.14 -27.41
C GLY A 317 -1.69 -16.63 -27.07
N ASN A 318 -2.85 -17.25 -27.15
CA ASN A 318 -2.98 -18.69 -26.93
C ASN A 318 -2.40 -19.46 -28.13
N ASN A 319 -1.22 -20.07 -27.94
CA ASN A 319 -0.61 -20.94 -28.94
C ASN A 319 -1.22 -22.34 -28.85
N ARG A 320 -2.22 -22.62 -29.70
CA ARG A 320 -2.81 -23.96 -29.87
C ARG A 320 -1.97 -24.78 -30.86
N THR A 321 -0.68 -24.93 -30.61
CA THR A 321 0.20 -25.74 -31.47
C THR A 321 -0.02 -27.24 -31.26
N ASP A 322 0.35 -28.02 -32.27
CA ASP A 322 0.29 -29.49 -32.28
C ASP A 322 1.12 -30.12 -31.14
N ASN A 323 0.60 -31.24 -30.61
CA ASN A 323 1.17 -31.99 -29.49
C ASN A 323 2.60 -32.48 -29.80
N ILE A 324 3.54 -32.25 -28.88
CA ILE A 324 4.84 -32.95 -28.84
C ILE A 324 4.65 -34.23 -28.01
N THR A 325 5.16 -35.35 -28.52
CA THR A 325 5.20 -36.60 -27.76
C THR A 325 6.40 -36.62 -26.82
N LEU A 326 6.14 -36.47 -25.52
CA LEU A 326 7.14 -36.66 -24.47
C LEU A 326 7.30 -38.15 -24.14
N PRO A 327 8.45 -38.59 -23.61
CA PRO A 327 9.69 -37.85 -23.36
C PRO A 327 10.60 -37.74 -24.60
N ILE A 328 11.33 -36.64 -24.74
CA ILE A 328 12.20 -36.34 -25.88
C ILE A 328 13.60 -36.94 -25.68
N ARG A 329 14.25 -37.42 -26.74
CA ARG A 329 15.61 -37.99 -26.61
C ARG A 329 16.72 -36.94 -26.73
N ALA A 330 16.54 -35.98 -27.63
CA ALA A 330 17.50 -34.92 -27.88
C ALA A 330 16.79 -33.67 -28.40
N ALA A 331 17.35 -32.49 -28.13
CA ALA A 331 16.80 -31.20 -28.58
C ALA A 331 16.52 -31.14 -30.10
N ASP A 332 17.37 -31.78 -30.92
CA ASP A 332 17.22 -31.80 -32.39
C ASP A 332 15.92 -32.49 -32.87
N GLU A 333 15.29 -33.35 -32.05
CA GLU A 333 14.04 -34.06 -32.37
C GLU A 333 12.84 -33.11 -32.48
N ILE A 334 12.91 -31.96 -31.83
CA ILE A 334 11.83 -30.98 -31.72
C ILE A 334 12.15 -29.65 -32.43
N VAL A 335 13.22 -29.62 -33.24
CA VAL A 335 13.47 -28.53 -34.18
C VAL A 335 12.45 -28.62 -35.30
N ARG A 336 11.69 -27.53 -35.51
CA ARG A 336 10.64 -27.48 -36.53
C ARG A 336 11.17 -26.80 -37.78
N TYR A 337 10.87 -27.33 -38.96
CA TYR A 337 11.20 -26.67 -40.22
C TYR A 337 9.94 -26.03 -40.78
N ASN A 338 10.02 -24.73 -41.09
CA ASN A 338 8.95 -24.01 -41.72
C ASN A 338 9.15 -24.01 -43.25
N PRO A 339 8.33 -24.74 -44.02
CA PRO A 339 8.50 -24.83 -45.46
C PRO A 339 8.14 -23.53 -46.20
N HIS A 340 7.42 -22.60 -45.58
CA HIS A 340 6.99 -21.36 -46.22
C HIS A 340 8.16 -20.39 -46.40
N ASN A 341 8.97 -20.20 -45.36
CA ASN A 341 10.11 -19.28 -45.35
C ASN A 341 11.48 -19.96 -45.27
N GLY A 342 11.51 -21.30 -45.21
CA GLY A 342 12.73 -22.10 -45.17
C GLY A 342 13.53 -21.97 -43.87
N MET A 343 12.96 -21.39 -42.82
CA MET A 343 13.62 -21.20 -41.53
C MET A 343 13.28 -22.32 -40.55
N PHE A 344 14.21 -22.62 -39.65
CA PHE A 344 13.92 -23.47 -38.50
C PHE A 344 13.24 -22.66 -37.39
N ASP A 345 12.35 -23.29 -36.64
CA ASP A 345 11.91 -22.86 -35.32
C ASP A 345 12.57 -23.75 -34.27
N ILE A 346 13.38 -23.11 -33.42
CA ILE A 346 14.21 -23.76 -32.40
C ILE A 346 13.68 -23.53 -30.99
N SER A 347 12.47 -22.97 -30.83
CA SER A 347 11.97 -22.51 -29.54
C SER A 347 11.84 -23.63 -28.51
N TYR A 348 11.22 -24.75 -28.91
CA TYR A 348 11.07 -25.93 -28.04
C TYR A 348 12.39 -26.66 -27.83
N ALA A 349 13.24 -26.76 -28.86
CA ALA A 349 14.58 -27.34 -28.74
C ALA A 349 15.44 -26.56 -27.74
N ALA A 350 15.38 -25.23 -27.78
CA ALA A 350 16.06 -24.35 -26.85
C ALA A 350 15.51 -24.48 -25.42
N ALA A 351 14.19 -24.62 -25.26
CA ALA A 351 13.56 -24.86 -23.96
C ALA A 351 14.05 -26.16 -23.31
N TRP A 352 14.04 -27.25 -24.09
CA TRP A 352 14.48 -28.57 -23.63
C TRP A 352 15.97 -28.56 -23.25
N GLU A 353 16.82 -27.98 -24.09
CA GLU A 353 18.24 -27.88 -23.80
C GLU A 353 18.50 -27.02 -22.56
N LEU A 354 17.80 -25.89 -22.42
CA LEU A 354 17.90 -25.04 -21.24
C LEU A 354 17.52 -25.80 -19.97
N GLY A 355 16.44 -26.59 -19.99
CA GLY A 355 16.00 -27.38 -18.85
C GLY A 355 17.08 -28.34 -18.38
N ARG A 356 17.70 -29.05 -19.34
CA ARG A 356 18.82 -29.95 -19.08
C ARG A 356 20.01 -29.22 -18.46
N LEU A 357 20.37 -28.05 -19.00
CA LEU A 357 21.48 -27.24 -18.49
C LEU A 357 21.21 -26.70 -17.08
N LEU A 358 20.01 -26.20 -16.80
CA LEU A 358 19.61 -25.72 -15.47
C LEU A 358 19.64 -26.84 -14.43
N ALA A 359 19.16 -28.02 -14.82
CA ALA A 359 19.21 -29.20 -13.97
C ALA A 359 20.66 -29.63 -13.69
N LEU A 360 21.55 -29.65 -14.70
CA LEU A 360 22.97 -29.97 -14.56
C LEU A 360 23.74 -28.94 -13.72
N GLN A 361 23.36 -27.66 -13.81
CA GLN A 361 23.94 -26.58 -13.01
C GLN A 361 23.64 -26.78 -11.51
N SER A 362 22.48 -27.34 -11.17
CA SER A 362 22.09 -27.62 -9.79
C SER A 362 22.60 -29.00 -9.33
N LYS A 363 23.80 -29.03 -8.73
CA LYS A 363 24.43 -30.27 -8.24
C LYS A 363 23.53 -31.05 -7.27
N ASN A 364 22.90 -30.36 -6.31
CA ASN A 364 22.04 -31.00 -5.30
C ASN A 364 20.80 -31.63 -5.93
N PHE A 365 20.18 -30.92 -6.89
CA PHE A 365 19.04 -31.45 -7.64
C PHE A 365 19.45 -32.65 -8.48
N SER A 366 20.51 -32.53 -9.30
CA SER A 366 20.99 -33.60 -10.18
C SER A 366 21.31 -34.89 -9.44
N ILE A 367 22.00 -34.81 -8.29
CA ILE A 367 22.32 -35.98 -7.46
C ILE A 367 21.05 -36.60 -6.87
N SER A 368 20.15 -35.77 -6.32
CA SER A 368 18.89 -36.24 -5.72
C SER A 368 17.99 -36.92 -6.76
N LEU A 369 17.87 -36.32 -7.95
CA LEU A 369 17.11 -36.87 -9.07
C LEU A 369 17.71 -38.20 -9.55
N TYR A 370 19.04 -38.29 -9.65
CA TYR A 370 19.71 -39.54 -10.00
C TYR A 370 19.44 -40.65 -8.99
N HIS A 371 19.55 -40.36 -7.68
CA HIS A 371 19.26 -41.32 -6.63
C HIS A 371 17.79 -41.78 -6.65
N TRP A 372 16.86 -40.84 -6.82
CA TRP A 372 15.43 -41.15 -6.93
C TRP A 372 15.12 -42.02 -8.16
N LYS A 373 15.63 -41.65 -9.36
CA LYS A 373 15.43 -42.48 -10.57
C LYS A 373 16.00 -43.89 -10.39
N ARG A 374 17.10 -44.04 -9.65
CA ARG A 374 17.72 -45.34 -9.35
C ARG A 374 16.92 -46.16 -8.33
N SER A 375 16.46 -45.55 -7.23
CA SER A 375 15.66 -46.25 -6.21
C SER A 375 14.29 -46.65 -6.76
N HIS A 376 13.65 -45.76 -7.53
CA HIS A 376 12.36 -46.01 -8.16
C HIS A 376 12.43 -47.19 -9.15
N ARG A 377 13.50 -47.25 -9.96
CA ARG A 377 13.76 -48.41 -10.85
C ARG A 377 13.93 -49.71 -10.08
N HIS A 378 14.70 -49.68 -8.99
CA HIS A 378 14.91 -50.88 -8.16
C HIS A 378 13.60 -51.37 -7.54
N GLY A 379 12.76 -50.44 -7.06
CA GLY A 379 11.42 -50.74 -6.56
C GLY A 379 10.51 -51.38 -7.60
N GLN A 380 10.45 -50.82 -8.83
CA GLN A 380 9.66 -51.37 -9.94
C GLN A 380 10.10 -52.79 -10.33
N ILE A 381 11.41 -53.02 -10.51
CA ILE A 381 11.94 -54.35 -10.86
C ILE A 381 11.56 -55.38 -9.81
N ILE A 382 11.60 -55.01 -8.53
CA ILE A 382 11.32 -55.98 -7.46
C ILE A 382 9.82 -56.24 -7.33
N GLN A 383 8.98 -55.23 -7.56
CA GLN A 383 7.54 -55.41 -7.66
C GLN A 383 7.16 -56.38 -8.81
N ASP A 384 7.86 -56.32 -9.94
CA ASP A 384 7.63 -57.18 -11.11
C ASP A 384 8.22 -58.60 -10.98
N THR A 385 9.32 -58.77 -10.23
CA THR A 385 10.08 -60.06 -10.20
C THR A 385 9.78 -60.92 -8.97
N GLU A 386 9.48 -60.33 -7.80
CA GLU A 386 9.51 -61.04 -6.51
C GLU A 386 8.23 -60.89 -5.67
N SER A 387 7.06 -61.02 -6.28
CA SER A 387 5.75 -61.03 -5.58
C SER A 387 5.55 -62.22 -4.60
N HIS A 388 6.58 -63.04 -4.35
CA HIS A 388 6.49 -64.33 -3.66
C HIS A 388 7.52 -64.56 -2.53
N LEU A 389 8.34 -63.57 -2.14
CA LEU A 389 9.35 -63.73 -1.09
C LEU A 389 8.96 -63.02 0.24
N PRO A 390 9.17 -63.67 1.42
CA PRO A 390 8.57 -63.26 2.69
C PRO A 390 9.29 -62.14 3.47
N PHE A 391 10.44 -61.65 3.01
CA PHE A 391 11.16 -60.53 3.65
C PHE A 391 11.61 -59.53 2.61
N TYR A 392 10.91 -58.41 2.50
CA TYR A 392 11.28 -57.35 1.59
C TYR A 392 11.34 -55.99 2.29
N ASN A 393 12.45 -55.29 2.12
CA ASN A 393 12.62 -53.92 2.59
C ASN A 393 12.05 -53.01 1.50
N GLN A 394 10.85 -52.45 1.70
CA GLN A 394 10.24 -51.55 0.73
C GLN A 394 11.17 -50.35 0.48
N SER A 395 11.72 -50.25 -0.72
CA SER A 395 12.44 -49.04 -1.14
C SER A 395 11.46 -47.88 -1.19
N ASN A 396 11.73 -46.78 -0.50
CA ASN A 396 10.92 -45.57 -0.61
C ASN A 396 10.98 -45.04 -2.06
N THR A 397 9.85 -45.13 -2.76
CA THR A 397 9.68 -44.70 -4.15
C THR A 397 9.03 -43.31 -4.26
N GLU A 398 8.64 -42.70 -3.13
CA GLU A 398 8.03 -41.38 -3.08
C GLU A 398 8.98 -40.31 -3.62
N LEU A 399 8.41 -39.30 -4.29
CA LEU A 399 9.16 -38.18 -4.84
C LEU A 399 9.62 -37.26 -3.69
N PRO A 400 10.93 -37.01 -3.51
CA PRO A 400 11.41 -36.06 -2.53
C PRO A 400 10.84 -34.64 -2.74
N ASP A 401 10.40 -34.00 -1.67
CA ASP A 401 9.84 -32.63 -1.70
C ASP A 401 10.75 -31.61 -2.38
N ALA A 402 12.07 -31.79 -2.26
CA ALA A 402 13.06 -30.92 -2.90
C ALA A 402 13.01 -31.02 -4.44
N ILE A 403 12.74 -32.20 -4.99
CA ILE A 403 12.59 -32.42 -6.43
C ILE A 403 11.26 -31.82 -6.90
N ALA A 404 10.17 -32.12 -6.19
CA ALA A 404 8.84 -31.57 -6.48
C ALA A 404 8.83 -30.03 -6.46
N SER A 405 9.44 -29.43 -5.43
CA SER A 405 9.57 -27.98 -5.29
C SER A 405 10.42 -27.37 -6.39
N TRP A 406 11.46 -28.08 -6.85
CA TRP A 406 12.31 -27.60 -7.94
C TRP A 406 11.56 -27.55 -9.27
N PHE A 407 10.85 -28.61 -9.65
CA PHE A 407 10.01 -28.63 -10.86
C PHE A 407 8.86 -27.61 -10.79
N THR A 408 8.23 -27.47 -9.63
CA THR A 408 7.19 -26.44 -9.40
C THR A 408 7.75 -25.02 -9.56
N ASN A 409 8.96 -24.74 -9.07
CA ASN A 409 9.59 -23.45 -9.26
C ASN A 409 9.96 -23.22 -10.75
N LEU A 410 10.45 -24.24 -11.43
CA LEU A 410 10.83 -24.16 -12.84
C LEU A 410 9.62 -23.98 -13.77
N SER A 411 8.48 -24.61 -13.48
CA SER A 411 7.22 -24.41 -14.24
C SER A 411 6.69 -22.98 -14.11
N LEU A 412 7.04 -22.27 -13.03
CA LEU A 412 6.81 -20.84 -12.83
C LEU A 412 7.95 -19.96 -13.38
N LEU A 413 8.82 -20.51 -14.24
CA LEU A 413 9.97 -19.85 -14.87
C LEU A 413 11.03 -19.32 -13.88
N LYS A 414 11.07 -19.82 -12.63
CA LYS A 414 12.10 -19.39 -11.68
C LYS A 414 13.44 -20.00 -12.05
N GLY A 415 14.48 -19.17 -12.07
CA GLY A 415 15.82 -19.57 -12.50
C GLY A 415 16.04 -19.58 -14.02
N VAL A 416 15.01 -19.34 -14.83
CA VAL A 416 15.16 -19.15 -16.28
C VAL A 416 15.92 -17.84 -16.54
N PRO A 417 17.02 -17.85 -17.31
CA PRO A 417 17.77 -16.63 -17.59
C PRO A 417 16.93 -15.59 -18.33
N PHE A 418 17.12 -14.31 -17.99
CA PHE A 418 16.31 -13.22 -18.53
C PHE A 418 16.29 -13.17 -20.07
N ASN A 419 17.43 -13.45 -20.72
CA ASN A 419 17.53 -13.44 -22.19
C ASN A 419 16.71 -14.55 -22.88
N TYR A 420 16.26 -15.59 -22.16
CA TYR A 420 15.30 -16.55 -22.69
C TYR A 420 13.85 -16.05 -22.60
N LEU A 421 13.57 -15.14 -21.66
CA LEU A 421 12.25 -14.51 -21.44
C LEU A 421 12.06 -13.28 -22.34
N VAL A 422 13.09 -12.42 -22.41
CA VAL A 422 13.10 -11.19 -23.20
C VAL A 422 14.42 -11.16 -24.00
N PRO A 423 14.44 -11.79 -25.19
CA PRO A 423 15.67 -11.93 -25.97
C PRO A 423 16.18 -10.62 -26.59
N ASP A 424 15.28 -9.67 -26.83
CA ASP A 424 15.60 -8.35 -27.39
C ASP A 424 15.03 -7.25 -26.49
N GLU A 425 15.84 -6.24 -26.19
CA GLU A 425 15.46 -5.13 -25.31
C GLU A 425 14.26 -4.33 -25.84
N GLN A 426 14.07 -4.26 -27.15
CA GLN A 426 12.95 -3.55 -27.78
C GLN A 426 11.60 -4.18 -27.45
N MET A 427 11.57 -5.44 -27.02
CA MET A 427 10.34 -6.10 -26.56
C MET A 427 9.86 -5.52 -25.21
N LEU A 428 10.77 -5.04 -24.36
CA LEU A 428 10.48 -4.45 -23.05
C LEU A 428 11.31 -3.16 -22.82
N PRO A 429 10.98 -2.04 -23.48
CA PRO A 429 11.64 -0.75 -23.28
C PRO A 429 11.50 -0.21 -21.85
N VAL A 430 12.31 0.80 -21.49
CA VAL A 430 12.18 1.53 -20.21
C VAL A 430 10.80 2.18 -20.12
N GLU A 431 10.23 2.20 -18.91
CA GLU A 431 8.86 2.63 -18.64
C GLU A 431 7.85 1.94 -19.57
N SER A 432 7.80 0.60 -19.53
CA SER A 432 6.85 -0.18 -20.33
C SER A 432 6.19 -1.33 -19.56
N ILE A 433 4.97 -1.68 -19.98
CA ILE A 433 4.24 -2.87 -19.53
C ILE A 433 3.83 -3.72 -20.73
N ARG A 434 4.04 -5.04 -20.63
CA ARG A 434 3.76 -6.00 -21.72
C ARG A 434 3.04 -7.22 -21.15
N PHE A 435 1.87 -7.53 -21.69
CA PHE A 435 1.11 -8.72 -21.35
C PHE A 435 1.57 -9.92 -22.19
N PHE A 436 1.39 -11.13 -21.65
CA PHE A 436 1.75 -12.36 -22.36
C PHE A 436 0.91 -13.53 -21.88
N TRP A 437 0.92 -14.58 -22.70
CA TRP A 437 0.54 -15.94 -22.34
C TRP A 437 1.80 -16.77 -22.12
N VAL A 438 1.75 -17.69 -21.16
CA VAL A 438 2.83 -18.68 -21.02
C VAL A 438 2.55 -19.82 -21.99
N ASP A 439 3.50 -20.12 -22.88
CA ASP A 439 3.40 -21.26 -23.79
C ASP A 439 3.51 -22.57 -22.98
N PRO A 440 2.43 -23.36 -22.87
CA PRO A 440 2.45 -24.58 -22.07
C PRO A 440 3.41 -25.63 -22.64
N LEU A 441 3.56 -25.69 -23.96
CA LEU A 441 4.43 -26.65 -24.64
C LEU A 441 5.91 -26.29 -24.44
N TRP A 442 6.22 -25.00 -24.36
CA TRP A 442 7.57 -24.54 -24.01
C TRP A 442 7.93 -24.96 -22.59
N ILE A 443 6.99 -24.84 -21.63
CA ILE A 443 7.17 -25.30 -20.25
C ILE A 443 7.35 -26.82 -20.20
N GLU A 444 6.50 -27.59 -20.89
CA GLU A 444 6.61 -29.05 -20.98
C GLU A 444 7.99 -29.49 -21.52
N CYS A 445 8.48 -28.84 -22.58
CA CYS A 445 9.82 -29.11 -23.11
C CYS A 445 10.92 -28.76 -22.10
N LEU A 446 10.81 -27.62 -21.42
CA LEU A 446 11.74 -27.20 -20.37
C LEU A 446 11.81 -28.23 -19.22
N LEU A 447 10.66 -28.69 -18.75
CA LEU A 447 10.57 -29.64 -17.65
C LEU A 447 11.07 -31.03 -18.07
N ASP A 448 10.69 -31.55 -19.25
CA ASP A 448 11.24 -32.82 -19.77
C ASP A 448 12.75 -32.74 -19.97
N GLY A 449 13.26 -31.61 -20.46
CA GLY A 449 14.69 -31.35 -20.60
C GLY A 449 15.42 -31.46 -19.27
N ALA A 450 14.89 -30.86 -18.21
CA ALA A 450 15.44 -31.00 -16.86
C ALA A 450 15.37 -32.43 -16.33
N PHE A 451 14.27 -33.14 -16.63
CA PHE A 451 14.08 -34.53 -16.23
C PHE A 451 14.92 -35.52 -17.07
N SER A 452 15.45 -35.10 -18.21
CA SER A 452 16.26 -35.95 -19.09
C SER A 452 17.60 -36.40 -18.49
N ILE A 453 18.05 -35.77 -17.39
CA ILE A 453 19.26 -36.21 -16.70
C ILE A 453 19.09 -37.65 -16.21
N GLY A 454 20.05 -38.51 -16.57
CA GLY A 454 20.01 -39.94 -16.28
C GLY A 454 19.29 -40.81 -17.33
N ARG A 455 18.78 -40.21 -18.41
CA ARG A 455 18.17 -40.91 -19.56
C ARG A 455 19.26 -41.36 -20.55
N VAL A 456 19.97 -42.45 -20.24
CA VAL A 456 21.15 -42.90 -21.01
C VAL A 456 20.83 -44.02 -22.00
N THR A 457 19.92 -44.92 -21.63
CA THR A 457 19.57 -46.14 -22.38
C THR A 457 18.15 -46.07 -22.93
N ARG A 458 17.84 -46.95 -23.90
CA ARG A 458 16.47 -47.11 -24.41
C ARG A 458 15.50 -47.58 -23.31
N SER A 459 15.99 -48.33 -22.33
CA SER A 459 15.22 -48.72 -21.17
C SER A 459 14.88 -47.49 -20.31
N ASP A 460 15.85 -46.61 -20.05
CA ASP A 460 15.58 -45.37 -19.29
C ASP A 460 14.52 -44.49 -19.97
N HIS A 461 14.59 -44.37 -21.30
CA HIS A 461 13.57 -43.67 -22.11
C HIS A 461 12.19 -44.32 -21.98
N GLY A 462 12.11 -45.66 -22.09
CA GLY A 462 10.85 -46.40 -21.94
C GLY A 462 10.25 -46.30 -20.53
N HIS A 463 11.08 -46.28 -19.48
CA HIS A 463 10.61 -46.09 -18.10
C HIS A 463 10.01 -44.69 -17.90
N ASP A 464 10.69 -43.63 -18.36
CA ASP A 464 10.15 -42.27 -18.33
C ASP A 464 8.82 -42.18 -19.11
N SER A 465 8.67 -42.88 -20.25
CA SER A 465 7.43 -42.93 -21.04
C SER A 465 6.28 -43.69 -20.37
N SER A 466 6.59 -44.71 -19.57
CA SER A 466 5.60 -45.57 -18.91
C SER A 466 5.00 -44.96 -17.64
N HIS A 467 5.51 -43.80 -17.21
CA HIS A 467 5.10 -43.15 -15.98
C HIS A 467 3.82 -42.32 -16.19
N SER A 468 2.73 -42.69 -15.53
CA SER A 468 1.43 -42.00 -15.68
C SER A 468 1.40 -40.59 -15.08
N GLU A 469 2.26 -40.30 -14.10
CA GLU A 469 2.36 -38.98 -13.43
C GLU A 469 3.83 -38.53 -13.37
N SER A 470 4.34 -37.98 -14.48
CA SER A 470 5.69 -37.41 -14.51
C SER A 470 5.83 -36.26 -13.50
N PRO A 471 6.87 -36.25 -12.64
CA PRO A 471 7.16 -35.09 -11.79
C PRO A 471 7.54 -33.83 -12.61
N ALA A 472 7.78 -34.01 -13.90
CA ALA A 472 8.08 -32.97 -14.87
C ALA A 472 6.86 -32.57 -15.72
N ALA A 473 5.65 -33.00 -15.38
CA ALA A 473 4.43 -32.52 -16.04
C ALA A 473 4.14 -31.06 -15.64
N ASN A 474 3.65 -30.25 -16.59
CA ASN A 474 3.24 -28.88 -16.28
C ASN A 474 1.93 -28.89 -15.43
N PRO A 475 1.94 -28.37 -14.19
CA PRO A 475 0.76 -28.37 -13.34
C PRO A 475 -0.28 -27.30 -13.72
N HIS A 476 -0.02 -26.46 -14.73
CA HIS A 476 -0.86 -25.32 -15.07
C HIS A 476 -1.21 -25.30 -16.56
N GLU A 477 -2.49 -25.53 -16.87
CA GLU A 477 -2.99 -25.56 -18.25
C GLU A 477 -3.02 -24.17 -18.91
N GLN A 478 -3.36 -23.13 -18.14
CA GLN A 478 -3.49 -21.77 -18.65
C GLN A 478 -2.89 -20.76 -17.67
N VAL A 479 -1.80 -20.13 -18.09
CA VAL A 479 -1.12 -19.08 -17.32
C VAL A 479 -0.94 -17.87 -18.21
N THR A 480 -1.31 -16.70 -17.69
CA THR A 480 -1.08 -15.41 -18.34
C THR A 480 -0.43 -14.45 -17.34
N GLY A 481 0.14 -13.37 -17.84
CA GLY A 481 0.90 -12.47 -16.98
C GLY A 481 1.28 -11.18 -17.67
N PHE A 482 2.13 -10.41 -16.97
CA PHE A 482 2.76 -9.24 -17.53
C PHE A 482 4.18 -9.07 -17.03
N LEU A 483 4.99 -8.39 -17.85
CA LEU A 483 6.27 -7.82 -17.46
C LEU A 483 6.11 -6.30 -17.35
N LEU A 484 6.64 -5.75 -16.26
CA LEU A 484 6.68 -4.32 -16.00
C LEU A 484 8.15 -3.89 -15.85
N ARG A 485 8.63 -3.01 -16.74
CA ARG A 485 9.93 -2.35 -16.61
C ARG A 485 9.69 -0.88 -16.29
N SER A 486 9.82 -0.50 -15.02
CA SER A 486 9.57 0.86 -14.54
C SER A 486 10.31 1.16 -13.25
N ASP A 487 10.67 2.42 -13.03
CA ASP A 487 11.19 2.92 -11.77
C ASP A 487 10.20 2.73 -10.60
N VAL A 488 8.91 2.52 -10.88
CA VAL A 488 7.91 2.14 -9.88
C VAL A 488 8.30 0.87 -9.13
N VAL A 489 8.93 -0.08 -9.82
CA VAL A 489 9.37 -1.33 -9.21
C VAL A 489 10.46 -1.03 -8.18
N ALA A 490 11.47 -0.23 -8.50
CA ALA A 490 12.52 0.14 -7.55
C ALA A 490 12.00 1.06 -6.43
N GLY A 491 11.21 2.07 -6.76
CA GLY A 491 10.71 3.09 -5.84
C GLY A 491 9.70 2.56 -4.82
N TRP A 492 8.91 1.53 -5.17
CA TRP A 492 7.91 0.94 -4.27
C TRP A 492 8.13 -0.58 -4.07
N PRO A 493 9.10 -0.98 -3.23
CA PRO A 493 9.38 -2.37 -2.86
C PRO A 493 8.15 -3.21 -2.49
N GLY A 494 7.23 -2.60 -1.75
CA GLY A 494 6.03 -3.23 -1.23
C GLY A 494 4.80 -3.18 -2.13
N LEU A 495 4.91 -2.71 -3.39
CA LEU A 495 3.76 -2.66 -4.30
C LEU A 495 3.08 -4.03 -4.39
N LEU A 496 1.76 -4.01 -4.57
CA LEU A 496 0.89 -5.17 -4.68
C LEU A 496 0.24 -5.18 -6.06
N VAL A 497 -0.10 -6.39 -6.53
CA VAL A 497 -0.68 -6.62 -7.85
C VAL A 497 -1.83 -7.60 -7.74
N ASP A 498 -2.98 -7.16 -8.22
CA ASP A 498 -4.19 -7.98 -8.32
C ASP A 498 -4.59 -8.16 -9.79
N GLY A 499 -4.87 -9.42 -10.19
CA GLY A 499 -5.26 -9.76 -11.55
C GLY A 499 -6.68 -10.30 -11.59
N TYR A 500 -7.43 -9.99 -12.66
CA TYR A 500 -8.84 -10.34 -12.81
C TYR A 500 -9.14 -10.93 -14.19
N GLY A 501 -10.06 -11.90 -14.24
CA GLY A 501 -10.47 -12.58 -15.47
C GLY A 501 -11.48 -11.82 -16.33
N LYS A 502 -11.99 -10.68 -15.85
CA LYS A 502 -12.94 -9.82 -16.56
C LYS A 502 -12.27 -8.51 -16.95
N ALA A 503 -12.60 -8.00 -18.15
CA ALA A 503 -12.16 -6.69 -18.59
C ALA A 503 -13.06 -5.61 -17.98
N VAL A 504 -12.49 -4.77 -17.11
CA VAL A 504 -13.21 -3.70 -16.43
C VAL A 504 -12.52 -2.36 -16.75
N ASP A 505 -13.24 -1.46 -17.42
CA ASP A 505 -12.72 -0.16 -17.91
C ASP A 505 -13.17 1.05 -17.08
N ASN A 506 -13.65 0.79 -15.86
CA ASN A 506 -13.99 1.82 -14.89
C ASN A 506 -13.10 1.71 -13.64
N ASP A 507 -13.19 2.70 -12.76
CA ASP A 507 -12.45 2.75 -11.49
C ASP A 507 -13.06 1.85 -10.40
N ASN A 508 -14.15 1.13 -10.69
CA ASN A 508 -14.92 0.43 -9.67
C ASN A 508 -14.10 -0.70 -9.03
N ALA A 509 -14.38 -0.97 -7.75
CA ALA A 509 -13.90 -2.17 -7.08
C ALA A 509 -14.38 -3.41 -7.84
N ILE A 510 -13.46 -4.34 -8.10
CA ILE A 510 -13.79 -5.64 -8.70
C ILE A 510 -13.95 -6.62 -7.53
N PRO A 511 -15.07 -7.36 -7.44
CA PRO A 511 -15.27 -8.33 -6.37
C PRO A 511 -14.15 -9.36 -6.32
N ASP A 512 -13.77 -9.79 -5.11
CA ASP A 512 -12.72 -10.81 -4.91
C ASP A 512 -13.02 -12.14 -5.61
N ASN A 513 -14.29 -12.46 -5.86
CA ASN A 513 -14.69 -13.66 -6.61
C ASN A 513 -14.18 -13.67 -8.06
N ASP A 514 -13.89 -12.50 -8.65
CA ASP A 514 -13.35 -12.38 -10.02
C ASP A 514 -11.81 -12.33 -10.04
N LYS A 515 -11.16 -12.38 -8.87
CA LYS A 515 -9.71 -12.31 -8.70
C LYS A 515 -9.05 -13.64 -9.09
N LEU A 516 -8.02 -13.56 -9.93
CA LEU A 516 -7.25 -14.71 -10.35
C LEU A 516 -6.17 -15.05 -9.31
N PRO A 517 -5.89 -16.35 -9.06
CA PRO A 517 -4.77 -16.75 -8.22
C PRO A 517 -3.43 -16.29 -8.81
N LEU A 518 -2.68 -15.50 -8.04
CA LEU A 518 -1.32 -15.08 -8.37
C LEU A 518 -0.35 -16.23 -8.09
N LEU A 519 0.27 -16.77 -9.14
CA LEU A 519 1.20 -17.90 -9.08
C LEU A 519 2.64 -17.45 -8.79
N ARG A 520 3.04 -16.30 -9.36
CA ARG A 520 4.37 -15.72 -9.17
C ARG A 520 4.29 -14.21 -9.25
N MET A 521 4.93 -13.53 -8.31
CA MET A 521 5.29 -12.12 -8.40
C MET A 521 6.74 -12.00 -7.93
N ASP A 522 7.62 -11.51 -8.80
CA ASP A 522 9.05 -11.55 -8.56
C ASP A 522 9.78 -10.42 -9.29
N ARG A 523 10.86 -9.92 -8.69
CA ARG A 523 11.69 -8.85 -9.26
C ARG A 523 12.88 -9.48 -9.97
N LEU A 524 12.87 -9.44 -11.30
CA LEU A 524 13.96 -9.96 -12.12
C LEU A 524 15.18 -9.03 -12.14
N SER A 525 14.96 -7.74 -11.92
CA SER A 525 15.99 -6.73 -11.65
C SER A 525 15.39 -5.59 -10.82
N ALA A 526 16.17 -4.55 -10.47
CA ALA A 526 15.67 -3.41 -9.69
C ALA A 526 14.39 -2.80 -10.27
N ASN A 527 14.29 -2.72 -11.60
CA ASN A 527 13.20 -2.06 -12.31
C ASN A 527 12.26 -3.04 -13.05
N VAL A 528 12.51 -4.35 -13.01
CA VAL A 528 11.75 -5.33 -13.80
C VAL A 528 10.99 -6.29 -12.88
N LEU A 529 9.67 -6.25 -12.99
CA LEU A 529 8.74 -7.12 -12.26
C LEU A 529 8.07 -8.10 -13.24
N ILE A 530 7.97 -9.37 -12.84
CA ILE A 530 7.16 -10.40 -13.52
C ILE A 530 6.00 -10.81 -12.63
N CYS A 531 4.80 -10.90 -13.20
CA CYS A 531 3.61 -11.44 -12.55
C CYS A 531 2.98 -12.54 -13.40
N LEU A 532 2.65 -13.68 -12.79
CA LEU A 532 1.98 -14.84 -13.41
C LEU A 532 0.68 -15.15 -12.67
N PHE A 533 -0.42 -15.32 -13.40
CA PHE A 533 -1.75 -15.64 -12.89
C PHE A 533 -2.24 -16.98 -13.45
N LYS A 534 -2.97 -17.73 -12.64
CA LYS A 534 -3.70 -18.92 -13.09
C LYS A 534 -4.97 -18.49 -13.83
N GLY A 535 -5.02 -18.70 -15.14
CA GLY A 535 -6.11 -18.27 -16.04
C GLY A 535 -5.74 -17.10 -16.95
N GLU A 536 -6.72 -16.56 -17.68
CA GLU A 536 -6.57 -15.41 -18.58
C GLU A 536 -6.79 -14.09 -17.84
N VAL A 537 -5.73 -13.29 -17.68
CA VAL A 537 -5.77 -11.97 -17.07
C VAL A 537 -6.23 -10.93 -18.11
N LYS A 538 -7.35 -10.27 -17.81
CA LYS A 538 -7.94 -9.21 -18.63
C LYS A 538 -7.78 -7.83 -17.99
N THR A 539 -7.70 -7.78 -16.66
CA THR A 539 -7.48 -6.54 -15.91
C THR A 539 -6.43 -6.78 -14.81
N VAL A 540 -5.55 -5.81 -14.61
CA VAL A 540 -4.53 -5.80 -13.55
C VAL A 540 -4.61 -4.49 -12.80
N ASP A 541 -4.74 -4.57 -11.48
CA ASP A 541 -4.61 -3.43 -10.57
C ASP A 541 -3.23 -3.49 -9.92
N ILE A 542 -2.45 -2.43 -10.09
CA ILE A 542 -1.19 -2.23 -9.38
C ILE A 542 -1.40 -1.13 -8.35
N HIS A 543 -1.15 -1.43 -7.08
CA HIS A 543 -1.35 -0.48 -5.99
C HIS A 543 -0.23 -0.56 -4.96
N GLN A 544 -0.08 0.50 -4.16
CA GLN A 544 0.89 0.48 -3.07
C GLN A 544 0.45 -0.51 -1.97
N LYS A 545 1.33 -0.82 -1.02
CA LYS A 545 0.89 -1.47 0.22
C LYS A 545 0.13 -0.43 1.04
N PRO A 546 -0.98 -0.77 1.70
CA PRO A 546 -1.54 0.10 2.72
C PRO A 546 -0.52 0.21 3.87
N GLU A 547 0.33 1.23 3.86
CA GLU A 547 1.37 1.41 4.87
C GLU A 547 0.84 2.20 6.08
N THR A 548 -0.09 3.14 5.89
CA THR A 548 -0.82 3.86 6.95
C THR A 548 -2.06 4.53 6.35
N ILE A 549 -3.18 4.56 7.09
CA ILE A 549 -4.36 5.37 6.74
C ILE A 549 -3.96 6.84 6.75
N HIS A 550 -4.18 7.54 5.65
CA HIS A 550 -4.01 8.98 5.56
C HIS A 550 -5.28 9.65 5.07
N PHE A 551 -5.37 10.96 5.34
CA PHE A 551 -6.54 11.77 5.03
C PHE A 551 -6.21 12.72 3.88
N GLY A 552 -7.11 12.84 2.92
CA GLY A 552 -6.84 13.57 1.70
C GLY A 552 -8.04 13.69 0.79
N LEU A 553 -7.79 14.30 -0.36
CA LEU A 553 -8.73 14.51 -1.46
C LEU A 553 -8.27 13.69 -2.67
N ASP A 554 -9.20 13.33 -3.53
CA ASP A 554 -8.87 12.74 -4.82
C ASP A 554 -8.56 13.83 -5.84
N TYR A 555 -7.65 13.55 -6.78
CA TYR A 555 -7.39 14.45 -7.92
C TYR A 555 -7.98 13.86 -9.21
N ASP A 556 -8.87 14.61 -9.87
CA ASP A 556 -9.40 14.28 -11.19
C ASP A 556 -8.45 14.83 -12.27
N TYR A 557 -7.63 13.95 -12.82
CA TYR A 557 -6.58 14.29 -13.79
C TYR A 557 -7.15 14.78 -15.14
N VAL A 558 -8.37 14.37 -15.49
CA VAL A 558 -9.02 14.81 -16.73
C VAL A 558 -9.49 16.26 -16.58
N ARG A 559 -10.08 16.58 -15.43
CA ARG A 559 -10.62 17.92 -15.14
C ARG A 559 -9.59 18.86 -14.51
N LYS A 560 -8.47 18.33 -14.03
CA LYS A 560 -7.43 19.03 -13.26
C LYS A 560 -7.97 19.68 -11.98
N THR A 561 -8.93 19.05 -11.33
CA THR A 561 -9.59 19.55 -10.12
C THR A 561 -9.56 18.52 -9.00
N PHE A 562 -9.55 18.98 -7.76
CA PHE A 562 -9.77 18.11 -6.61
C PHE A 562 -11.24 17.67 -6.54
N CYS A 563 -11.47 16.46 -6.07
CA CYS A 563 -12.77 15.89 -5.77
C CYS A 563 -12.67 14.97 -4.55
N LYS A 564 -13.78 14.46 -4.04
CA LYS A 564 -13.77 13.45 -2.99
C LYS A 564 -14.66 12.28 -3.36
N LYS A 565 -14.06 11.10 -3.53
CA LYS A 565 -14.78 9.82 -3.68
C LYS A 565 -15.35 9.40 -2.33
N LEU A 566 -16.61 8.98 -2.35
CA LEU A 566 -17.36 8.66 -1.14
C LEU A 566 -17.35 7.15 -0.87
N LYS A 567 -17.64 6.79 0.38
CA LYS A 567 -17.65 5.41 0.86
C LYS A 567 -18.95 5.08 1.58
N LYS A 568 -19.16 3.79 1.82
CA LYS A 568 -20.16 3.26 2.76
C LYS A 568 -19.57 3.19 4.16
N GLN A 569 -20.43 2.93 5.13
CA GLN A 569 -20.05 2.71 6.54
C GLN A 569 -19.08 1.54 6.75
N ASP A 570 -19.06 0.57 5.84
CA ASP A 570 -18.13 -0.56 5.86
C ASP A 570 -16.78 -0.25 5.19
N GLY A 571 -16.58 1.00 4.73
CA GLY A 571 -15.38 1.47 4.04
C GLY A 571 -15.34 1.17 2.55
N GLN A 572 -16.36 0.52 1.96
CA GLN A 572 -16.41 0.26 0.52
C GLN A 572 -16.70 1.54 -0.25
N GLU A 573 -15.90 1.84 -1.28
CA GLU A 573 -16.13 2.97 -2.19
C GLU A 573 -17.47 2.83 -2.95
N ILE A 574 -18.12 3.96 -3.23
CA ILE A 574 -19.35 4.05 -4.02
C ILE A 574 -19.13 4.91 -5.26
N GLU A 575 -20.02 4.78 -6.26
CA GLU A 575 -20.03 5.63 -7.47
C GLU A 575 -20.56 7.05 -7.20
N ALA A 576 -20.32 7.60 -6.01
CA ALA A 576 -20.67 8.97 -5.65
C ALA A 576 -19.39 9.76 -5.32
N LYS A 577 -19.36 11.02 -5.75
CA LYS A 577 -18.24 11.90 -5.46
C LYS A 577 -18.67 13.35 -5.30
N VAL A 578 -18.08 14.05 -4.33
CA VAL A 578 -18.13 15.51 -4.25
C VAL A 578 -17.20 16.06 -5.34
N LYS A 579 -17.77 16.65 -6.39
CA LYS A 579 -17.04 17.03 -7.62
C LYS A 579 -16.26 18.34 -7.48
N SER A 580 -16.71 19.23 -6.60
CA SER A 580 -16.10 20.53 -6.35
C SER A 580 -15.81 20.64 -4.87
N ILE A 581 -14.56 20.91 -4.52
CA ILE A 581 -14.15 21.07 -3.14
C ILE A 581 -14.39 22.51 -2.71
N PRO A 582 -15.07 22.76 -1.58
CA PRO A 582 -15.26 24.10 -1.06
C PRO A 582 -13.95 24.60 -0.45
N TRP A 583 -13.47 25.73 -0.97
CA TRP A 583 -12.24 26.37 -0.51
C TRP A 583 -12.59 27.53 0.41
N LYS A 584 -11.99 27.57 1.60
CA LYS A 584 -11.97 28.78 2.41
C LYS A 584 -11.14 29.87 1.71
N ASP A 585 -10.00 29.46 1.18
CA ASP A 585 -9.13 30.30 0.35
C ASP A 585 -8.43 29.39 -0.67
N GLN A 586 -8.71 29.63 -1.95
CA GLN A 586 -8.25 28.76 -3.05
C GLN A 586 -6.75 28.94 -3.33
N ASP A 587 -6.21 30.14 -3.14
CA ASP A 587 -4.81 30.47 -3.41
C ASP A 587 -3.87 29.74 -2.44
N THR A 588 -4.24 29.75 -1.16
CA THR A 588 -3.53 29.02 -0.10
C THR A 588 -3.90 27.54 -0.04
N ARG A 589 -4.91 27.09 -0.81
CA ARG A 589 -5.44 25.72 -0.83
C ARG A 589 -5.94 25.27 0.54
N THR A 590 -6.63 26.19 1.22
CA THR A 590 -7.27 25.93 2.51
C THR A 590 -8.71 25.51 2.26
N VAL A 591 -9.06 24.30 2.69
CA VAL A 591 -10.38 23.69 2.52
C VAL A 591 -11.33 24.21 3.59
N ASN A 592 -12.57 24.52 3.20
CA ASN A 592 -13.66 24.79 4.13
C ASN A 592 -14.24 23.44 4.59
N ILE A 593 -13.91 23.00 5.81
CA ILE A 593 -14.21 21.65 6.29
C ILE A 593 -15.69 21.49 6.61
N ALA A 594 -16.31 22.50 7.22
CA ALA A 594 -17.72 22.53 7.54
C ALA A 594 -18.59 22.43 6.28
N GLU A 595 -18.25 23.19 5.23
CA GLU A 595 -18.96 23.13 3.94
C GLU A 595 -18.69 21.80 3.22
N LEU A 596 -17.44 21.29 3.23
CA LEU A 596 -17.11 19.99 2.65
C LEU A 596 -17.90 18.87 3.32
N LYS A 597 -18.04 18.91 4.65
CA LYS A 597 -18.88 17.98 5.40
C LYS A 597 -20.33 18.02 4.92
N GLN A 598 -20.90 19.22 4.72
CA GLN A 598 -22.28 19.36 4.23
C GLN A 598 -22.46 18.80 2.82
N ASP A 599 -21.50 19.03 1.93
CA ASP A 599 -21.52 18.49 0.57
C ASP A 599 -21.39 16.96 0.55
N ILE A 600 -20.51 16.40 1.38
CA ILE A 600 -20.38 14.94 1.59
C ILE A 600 -21.71 14.36 2.08
N GLU A 601 -22.29 14.93 3.14
CA GLU A 601 -23.54 14.46 3.72
C GLU A 601 -24.70 14.51 2.70
N ARG A 602 -24.79 15.59 1.91
CA ARG A 602 -25.79 15.74 0.85
C ARG A 602 -25.64 14.67 -0.24
N GLU A 603 -24.42 14.43 -0.71
CA GLU A 603 -24.16 13.41 -1.73
C GLU A 603 -24.42 11.98 -1.23
N LEU A 604 -24.13 11.69 0.05
CA LEU A 604 -24.47 10.39 0.66
C LEU A 604 -25.99 10.19 0.76
N GLN A 605 -26.72 11.21 1.19
CA GLN A 605 -28.19 11.18 1.25
C GLN A 605 -28.82 10.96 -0.14
N ASN A 606 -28.30 11.61 -1.18
CA ASN A 606 -28.73 11.41 -2.57
C ASN A 606 -28.54 9.97 -3.06
N ASN A 607 -27.58 9.23 -2.47
CA ASN A 607 -27.30 7.83 -2.79
C ASN A 607 -27.97 6.86 -1.79
N THR A 608 -29.01 7.31 -1.08
CA THR A 608 -29.78 6.50 -0.11
C THR A 608 -28.95 6.01 1.08
N ILE A 609 -27.83 6.67 1.39
CA ILE A 609 -27.00 6.40 2.57
C ILE A 609 -27.30 7.50 3.59
N THR A 610 -28.07 7.15 4.62
CA THR A 610 -28.45 8.08 5.68
C THR A 610 -27.74 7.72 6.98
N PHE A 611 -27.27 8.76 7.68
CA PHE A 611 -26.71 8.65 9.02
C PHE A 611 -27.69 9.25 10.02
N THR A 612 -27.80 8.65 11.20
CA THR A 612 -28.58 9.23 12.31
C THR A 612 -28.00 10.58 12.74
N SER A 613 -26.68 10.71 12.67
CA SER A 613 -25.93 11.94 12.90
C SER A 613 -24.60 11.86 12.16
N PHE A 614 -24.21 12.94 11.47
CA PHE A 614 -22.92 13.02 10.79
C PHE A 614 -21.89 13.76 11.65
N THR A 615 -21.02 13.00 12.31
CA THR A 615 -20.02 13.47 13.28
C THR A 615 -18.61 13.48 12.69
N SER A 616 -17.59 13.87 13.47
CA SER A 616 -16.18 13.77 13.04
C SER A 616 -15.74 12.34 12.73
N ALA A 617 -16.38 11.31 13.30
CA ALA A 617 -16.10 9.92 12.98
C ALA A 617 -16.48 9.56 11.54
N GLN A 618 -17.68 9.95 11.09
CA GLN A 618 -18.11 9.74 9.71
C GLN A 618 -17.29 10.60 8.76
N PHE A 619 -16.99 11.84 9.14
CA PHE A 619 -16.11 12.70 8.34
C PHE A 619 -14.73 12.07 8.15
N ALA A 620 -14.12 11.56 9.23
CA ALA A 620 -12.83 10.89 9.18
C ALA A 620 -12.83 9.69 8.24
N LEU A 621 -13.85 8.82 8.32
CA LEU A 621 -14.01 7.66 7.45
C LEU A 621 -14.03 8.06 5.97
N GLU A 622 -14.84 9.06 5.62
CA GLU A 622 -14.91 9.56 4.25
C GLU A 622 -13.56 10.14 3.81
N MET A 623 -12.92 10.92 4.68
CA MET A 623 -11.65 11.58 4.40
C MET A 623 -10.45 10.65 4.22
N ILE A 624 -10.55 9.38 4.59
CA ILE A 624 -9.52 8.37 4.25
C ILE A 624 -9.27 8.38 2.74
N GLU A 625 -8.00 8.49 2.36
CA GLU A 625 -7.59 8.30 0.99
C GLU A 625 -7.31 6.80 0.76
N GLY A 626 -7.83 6.28 -0.35
CA GLY A 626 -7.53 4.93 -0.77
C GLY A 626 -6.06 4.82 -1.16
N VAL A 627 -5.51 3.62 -1.04
CA VAL A 627 -4.17 3.35 -1.57
C VAL A 627 -4.15 3.67 -3.06
N GLU A 628 -3.17 4.46 -3.51
CA GLU A 628 -3.03 4.75 -4.93
C GLU A 628 -3.00 3.46 -5.75
N LYS A 629 -3.89 3.40 -6.73
CA LYS A 629 -4.11 2.25 -7.59
C LYS A 629 -4.17 2.69 -9.04
N VAL A 630 -3.51 1.95 -9.91
CA VAL A 630 -3.61 2.11 -11.37
C VAL A 630 -4.06 0.81 -12.00
N ARG A 631 -5.13 0.90 -12.79
CA ARG A 631 -5.71 -0.21 -13.52
C ARG A 631 -5.18 -0.28 -14.94
N PHE A 632 -4.77 -1.47 -15.35
CA PHE A 632 -4.38 -1.83 -16.70
C PHE A 632 -5.37 -2.84 -17.25
N ILE A 633 -5.76 -2.66 -18.52
CA ILE A 633 -6.67 -3.57 -19.21
C ILE A 633 -5.91 -4.15 -20.38
N ASN A 634 -5.85 -5.47 -20.40
CA ASN A 634 -5.35 -6.22 -21.54
C ASN A 634 -6.45 -6.22 -22.61
N LYS A 635 -6.46 -5.20 -23.47
CA LYS A 635 -7.31 -5.18 -24.66
C LYS A 635 -6.62 -6.06 -25.71
N PRO A 636 -7.24 -7.16 -26.20
CA PRO A 636 -6.74 -7.85 -27.38
C PRO A 636 -6.74 -6.84 -28.52
N GLY A 637 -5.56 -6.65 -29.12
CA GLY A 637 -5.34 -5.71 -30.23
C GLY A 637 -5.94 -6.18 -31.53
#